data_AF-A0A6P6JQI8-F1
#
_entry.id   AF-A0A6P6JQI8-F1
#
_cell.length_a   1.000
_cell.length_b   1.000
_cell.length_c   1.000
_cell.angle_alpha   90.00
_cell.angle_beta   90.00
_cell.angle_gamma   90.00
#
_symmetry.space_group_name_H-M   'P 1'
#
loop_
_entity.id
_entity.type
_entity.pdbx_description
1 polymer ?
#
loop_
_entity_poly.entity_id
_entity_poly.type
_entity_poly.pdbx_seq_one_letter_code
_entity_poly.pdbx_strand_id
1 'polypeptide(L)'
;MAVGELCLIDRDISSLLEVPLNPSISSLNLHCNRLTKIEGLTAAWHIRHLDLSSNHICRIEGLASLSSLRTLNLSCNLITKVEGLNGLRSLTRLNLAYNQINDLTGLLYLHGAEYKLKYLQLHSNRLDSMNHLLQCMVGLQNLKDVTLSKDGAQNPVCSMPGYREMVLQSLHQVSTLDGVDRIGNPSPLAEDSPMDVPGLEDFLEFLISSDASVNEELAKSDAPLTTPRIDEILTQFRQRGGKPTAENQENEQRIKILEQQVSHLIQKVPTGDGFKTNSAVSFVIHKAKRDTDQTSASECDSGKENQRLSRVLSHPRGSAGKKLTKDTKPKQSDCVPNTQKQKSTKQTVVPRRRTSVQSSVSVETSESVKKCPKNIKASPNKSSAQSQEETYRAIVEERDQERERRWKAEQAAKRLSDQVKNLQTRASEEKDLQSLALHTTDRLKEMLLKERSDRAALQTRLQELEERYRSTLEQLEQLHNREDQHKKALRSLEDSMTKTEALRVQQRAEEMKRTQELGNKASALKREVEILRASARQHKEKMQQLHELLASREEMHRKELATRLLPGGTEFKEAVAKEVVAIEQRFAQKQTDLEQKISDARRQYAALEDEFRMALTIEAKRFSEVKEGFDQVSAELLDVKSSLSQSQQKEKQSASLVQELTAMVKEQKTRIADLLKAKREAAAEFKTRVHSLESRLEDDKRLNLQVELLKKDKSKMLSQLTAQESVIDGLRAERKIWGQELAQQGASLAQDRGRLEARIEVLLGELESQKKQNERDNDALRIKAKIVEDQTETIRKLKEALLERDDQIRKLRDENVQDQRKLKQQLEEEMASAVELRDTVEQLSIRKEELKQQLLDKEAELDEVKETYRASSKKWQEKAELLNRLESQVKRMKEGFDSKERALIEEKDKASQAHRVAMEKLHSVDDAFRRQLESLQASHQAEILRLANDKQKQIEKANQKVLQVEEEMRQLLEETESNKMVMEEKMRRLTQVLKDF
;
A
#
# COMPACT_ATOMS: atom_id res chain seq x y z
N MET A 1 19.34 -15.21 -6.36
CA MET A 1 19.75 -15.27 -4.94
C MET A 1 21.19 -14.81 -4.89
N ALA A 2 21.49 -13.75 -4.14
CA ALA A 2 22.88 -13.31 -3.97
C ALA A 2 23.64 -14.30 -3.07
N VAL A 3 24.96 -14.37 -3.24
CA VAL A 3 25.81 -15.22 -2.39
C VAL A 3 26.02 -14.50 -1.06
N GLY A 4 25.24 -14.87 -0.05
CA GLY A 4 25.32 -14.33 1.32
C GLY A 4 24.00 -13.88 1.96
N GLU A 5 22.87 -13.98 1.25
CA GLU A 5 21.55 -13.62 1.80
C GLU A 5 20.76 -14.87 2.21
N LEU A 6 20.24 -14.89 3.44
CA LEU A 6 19.35 -15.94 3.95
C LEU A 6 18.06 -15.31 4.49
N CYS A 7 16.93 -15.60 3.83
CA CYS A 7 15.61 -15.07 4.17
C CYS A 7 14.68 -16.22 4.59
N LEU A 8 14.21 -16.17 5.84
CA LEU A 8 13.44 -17.21 6.53
C LEU A 8 12.24 -16.61 7.26
N ILE A 9 11.55 -15.68 6.59
CA ILE A 9 10.33 -15.02 7.08
C ILE A 9 9.18 -16.03 7.15
N ASP A 10 8.41 -15.98 8.25
CA ASP A 10 7.19 -16.77 8.49
C ASP A 10 7.39 -18.28 8.30
N ARG A 11 8.26 -18.86 9.14
CA ARG A 11 8.69 -20.28 9.09
C ARG A 11 8.50 -21.04 10.39
N ASP A 12 7.76 -20.47 11.36
CA ASP A 12 7.52 -21.04 12.68
C ASP A 12 8.80 -21.41 13.48
N ILE A 13 9.97 -20.87 13.10
CA ILE A 13 11.27 -21.28 13.67
C ILE A 13 11.31 -20.97 15.17
N SER A 14 11.70 -21.97 15.97
CA SER A 14 11.64 -21.93 17.44
C SER A 14 13.01 -21.65 18.08
N SER A 15 14.09 -22.17 17.51
CA SER A 15 15.47 -21.86 17.88
C SER A 15 16.33 -21.59 16.64
N LEU A 16 17.25 -20.64 16.78
CA LEU A 16 18.30 -20.35 15.79
C LEU A 16 19.26 -21.53 15.57
N LEU A 17 19.36 -22.47 16.52
CA LEU A 17 20.19 -23.68 16.39
C LEU A 17 19.67 -24.66 15.33
N GLU A 18 18.40 -24.54 14.94
CA GLU A 18 17.76 -25.34 13.90
C GLU A 18 18.14 -24.86 12.48
N VAL A 19 18.72 -23.65 12.37
CA VAL A 19 19.12 -23.03 11.10
C VAL A 19 20.61 -23.30 10.82
N PRO A 20 20.98 -23.95 9.69
CA PRO A 20 22.37 -24.21 9.33
C PRO A 20 23.07 -22.94 8.81
N LEU A 21 23.45 -22.07 9.75
CA LEU A 21 24.18 -20.83 9.46
C LEU A 21 25.63 -21.11 9.06
N ASN A 22 26.12 -20.32 8.09
CA ASN A 22 27.48 -20.44 7.56
C ASN A 22 28.19 -19.08 7.57
N PRO A 23 29.55 -19.04 7.59
CA PRO A 23 30.31 -17.79 7.73
C PRO A 23 30.30 -16.87 6.51
N SER A 24 29.64 -17.23 5.41
CA SER A 24 29.48 -16.37 4.22
C SER A 24 28.14 -15.61 4.17
N ILE A 25 27.26 -15.79 5.17
CA ILE A 25 26.02 -15.03 5.28
C ILE A 25 26.35 -13.59 5.73
N SER A 26 25.93 -12.62 4.93
CA SER A 26 26.02 -11.17 5.17
C SER A 26 24.69 -10.54 5.56
N SER A 27 23.56 -11.15 5.17
CA SER A 27 22.20 -10.72 5.54
C SER A 27 21.35 -11.90 5.99
N LEU A 28 20.75 -11.80 7.17
CA LEU A 28 19.87 -12.82 7.76
C LEU A 28 18.55 -12.18 8.18
N ASN A 29 17.44 -12.59 7.55
CA ASN A 29 16.09 -12.14 7.90
C ASN A 29 15.25 -13.30 8.44
N LEU A 30 14.76 -13.14 9.67
CA LEU A 30 13.94 -14.08 10.45
C LEU A 30 12.67 -13.40 11.01
N HIS A 31 12.17 -12.37 10.33
CA HIS A 31 10.92 -11.68 10.66
C HIS A 31 9.74 -12.66 10.79
N CYS A 32 8.83 -12.42 11.75
CA CYS A 32 7.67 -13.28 12.02
C CYS A 32 8.05 -14.76 12.27
N ASN A 33 8.81 -15.02 13.32
CA ASN A 33 9.08 -16.38 13.80
C ASN A 33 8.78 -16.48 15.32
N ARG A 34 9.08 -17.63 15.93
CA ARG A 34 8.77 -17.93 17.34
C ARG A 34 10.02 -17.93 18.24
N LEU A 35 11.09 -17.26 17.80
CA LEU A 35 12.36 -17.22 18.53
C LEU A 35 12.18 -16.56 19.89
N THR A 36 12.61 -17.24 20.95
CA THR A 36 12.58 -16.72 22.34
C THR A 36 13.94 -16.22 22.82
N LYS A 37 15.01 -16.56 22.09
CA LYS A 37 16.41 -16.24 22.40
C LYS A 37 17.22 -15.98 21.14
N ILE A 38 18.37 -15.32 21.32
CA ILE A 38 19.37 -15.11 20.29
C ILE A 38 20.57 -16.03 20.58
N GLU A 39 20.69 -17.11 19.80
CA GLU A 39 21.71 -18.15 19.97
C GLU A 39 22.20 -18.65 18.60
N GLY A 40 23.22 -19.51 18.54
CA GLY A 40 23.74 -20.10 17.29
C GLY A 40 24.52 -19.16 16.35
N LEU A 41 24.41 -17.83 16.48
CA LEU A 41 24.98 -16.85 15.55
C LEU A 41 26.52 -16.79 15.50
N THR A 42 27.23 -17.49 16.39
CA THR A 42 28.71 -17.43 16.51
C THR A 42 29.47 -17.87 15.26
N ALA A 43 28.88 -18.75 14.45
CA ALA A 43 29.47 -19.16 13.16
C ALA A 43 29.34 -18.07 12.07
N ALA A 44 28.43 -17.11 12.22
CA ALA A 44 28.03 -16.14 11.21
C ALA A 44 28.57 -14.72 11.48
N TRP A 45 29.82 -14.63 11.93
CA TRP A 45 30.56 -13.40 12.29
C TRP A 45 30.65 -12.33 11.18
N HIS A 46 30.32 -12.68 9.93
CA HIS A 46 30.32 -11.78 8.78
C HIS A 46 28.95 -11.14 8.47
N ILE A 47 27.91 -11.44 9.26
CA ILE A 47 26.59 -10.79 9.13
C ILE A 47 26.73 -9.27 9.32
N ARG A 48 26.19 -8.52 8.35
CA ARG A 48 26.06 -7.06 8.35
C ARG A 48 24.62 -6.62 8.64
N HIS A 49 23.61 -7.40 8.26
CA HIS A 49 22.21 -7.08 8.47
C HIS A 49 21.49 -8.26 9.12
N LEU A 50 20.84 -8.02 10.25
CA LEU A 50 20.12 -9.02 11.03
C LEU A 50 18.72 -8.52 11.37
N ASP A 51 17.69 -9.20 10.84
CA ASP A 51 16.30 -8.96 11.21
C ASP A 51 15.75 -10.12 12.04
N LEU A 52 15.32 -9.80 13.26
CA LEU A 52 14.72 -10.67 14.25
C LEU A 52 13.39 -10.07 14.77
N SER A 53 12.77 -9.18 14.00
CA SER A 53 11.53 -8.50 14.39
C SER A 53 10.30 -9.42 14.37
N SER A 54 9.24 -9.04 15.07
CA SER A 54 8.02 -9.86 15.22
C SER A 54 8.32 -11.28 15.72
N ASN A 55 9.03 -11.38 16.83
CA ASN A 55 9.42 -12.63 17.49
C ASN A 55 9.03 -12.59 18.99
N HIS A 56 9.55 -13.49 19.82
CA HIS A 56 9.24 -13.59 21.25
C HIS A 56 10.50 -13.41 22.13
N ILE A 57 11.48 -12.65 21.63
CA ILE A 57 12.77 -12.43 22.29
C ILE A 57 12.58 -11.52 23.51
N CYS A 58 13.00 -11.98 24.68
CA CYS A 58 12.87 -11.23 25.94
C CYS A 58 14.16 -10.50 26.38
N ARG A 59 15.31 -10.86 25.81
CA ARG A 59 16.65 -10.32 26.14
C ARG A 59 17.56 -10.26 24.92
N ILE A 60 18.49 -9.32 24.95
CA ILE A 60 19.52 -9.17 23.91
C ILE A 60 20.78 -9.92 24.37
N GLU A 61 20.96 -11.14 23.87
CA GLU A 61 22.11 -12.02 24.16
C GLU A 61 22.73 -12.57 22.87
N GLY A 62 23.81 -13.36 22.94
CA GLY A 62 24.43 -14.04 21.79
C GLY A 62 25.16 -13.18 20.74
N LEU A 63 24.87 -11.89 20.63
CA LEU A 63 25.35 -10.99 19.57
C LEU A 63 26.84 -10.61 19.64
N ALA A 64 27.55 -10.90 20.74
CA ALA A 64 28.89 -10.38 21.02
C ALA A 64 30.00 -10.75 20.00
N SER A 65 29.75 -11.74 19.12
CA SER A 65 30.65 -12.15 18.03
C SER A 65 30.45 -11.39 16.72
N LEU A 66 29.35 -10.64 16.57
CA LEU A 66 28.94 -10.00 15.32
C LEU A 66 29.53 -8.59 15.17
N SER A 67 30.86 -8.47 15.26
CA SER A 67 31.58 -7.19 15.12
C SER A 67 31.38 -6.49 13.77
N SER A 68 30.93 -7.23 12.75
CA SER A 68 30.62 -6.77 11.39
C SER A 68 29.20 -6.20 11.22
N LEU A 69 28.33 -6.35 12.23
CA LEU A 69 26.91 -6.00 12.15
C LEU A 69 26.71 -4.49 12.01
N ARG A 70 25.91 -4.07 11.03
CA ARG A 70 25.54 -2.67 10.74
C ARG A 70 24.08 -2.38 11.03
N THR A 71 23.17 -3.26 10.61
CA THR A 71 21.72 -3.14 10.86
C THR A 71 21.25 -4.25 11.79
N LEU A 72 20.60 -3.89 12.88
CA LEU A 72 19.91 -4.81 13.79
C LEU A 72 18.45 -4.39 13.98
N ASN A 73 17.51 -5.22 13.53
CA ASN A 73 16.08 -5.04 13.77
C ASN A 73 15.59 -6.07 14.81
N LEU A 74 15.12 -5.56 15.95
CA LEU A 74 14.54 -6.30 17.07
C LEU A 74 13.15 -5.74 17.44
N SER A 75 12.49 -5.03 16.52
CA SER A 75 11.15 -4.48 16.76
C SER A 75 10.09 -5.56 16.98
N CYS A 76 8.96 -5.21 17.60
CA CYS A 76 7.86 -6.14 17.88
C CYS A 76 8.30 -7.42 18.62
N ASN A 77 9.01 -7.24 19.74
CA ASN A 77 9.49 -8.30 20.61
C ASN A 77 9.11 -8.02 22.09
N LEU A 78 9.63 -8.81 23.03
CA LEU A 78 9.30 -8.74 24.46
C LEU A 78 10.46 -8.21 25.32
N ILE A 79 11.38 -7.46 24.72
CA ILE A 79 12.58 -6.94 25.39
C ILE A 79 12.17 -5.88 26.41
N THR A 80 12.72 -5.97 27.62
CA THR A 80 12.45 -5.05 28.75
C THR A 80 13.64 -4.16 29.11
N LYS A 81 14.85 -4.53 28.70
CA LYS A 81 16.10 -3.82 28.97
C LYS A 81 17.03 -3.92 27.76
N VAL A 82 17.75 -2.83 27.46
CA VAL A 82 18.87 -2.86 26.51
C VAL A 82 20.11 -3.44 27.20
N GLU A 83 20.67 -4.50 26.64
CA GLU A 83 21.88 -5.20 27.09
C GLU A 83 22.57 -5.88 25.90
N GLY A 84 23.69 -6.58 26.11
CA GLY A 84 24.33 -7.43 25.07
C GLY A 84 24.98 -6.75 23.85
N LEU A 85 24.93 -5.42 23.73
CA LEU A 85 25.40 -4.69 22.53
C LEU A 85 26.93 -4.48 22.44
N ASN A 86 27.69 -4.86 23.48
CA ASN A 86 29.11 -4.50 23.65
C ASN A 86 30.07 -4.97 22.55
N GLY A 87 29.74 -6.00 21.77
CA GLY A 87 30.55 -6.45 20.64
C GLY A 87 30.33 -5.66 19.33
N LEU A 88 29.27 -4.86 19.25
CA LEU A 88 28.68 -4.38 17.98
C LEU A 88 29.29 -3.04 17.49
N ARG A 89 30.62 -3.01 17.33
CA ARG A 89 31.38 -1.80 16.92
C ARG A 89 30.89 -1.17 15.62
N SER A 90 30.57 -1.99 14.63
CA SER A 90 30.13 -1.55 13.29
C SER A 90 28.67 -1.10 13.21
N LEU A 91 27.88 -1.21 14.28
CA LEU A 91 26.43 -1.01 14.25
C LEU A 91 26.09 0.45 13.90
N THR A 92 25.32 0.66 12.83
CA THR A 92 24.88 1.98 12.36
C THR A 92 23.40 2.22 12.59
N ARG A 93 22.57 1.17 12.57
CA ARG A 93 21.11 1.22 12.72
C ARG A 93 20.65 0.20 13.77
N LEU A 94 19.88 0.66 14.75
CA LEU A 94 19.26 -0.19 15.78
C LEU A 94 17.76 0.11 15.89
N ASN A 95 16.93 -0.88 15.55
CA ASN A 95 15.48 -0.80 15.76
C ASN A 95 15.05 -1.68 16.94
N LEU A 96 14.47 -1.05 17.95
CA LEU A 96 13.93 -1.63 19.18
C LEU A 96 12.47 -1.18 19.42
N ALA A 97 11.78 -0.69 18.39
CA ALA A 97 10.40 -0.23 18.49
C ALA A 97 9.42 -1.35 18.91
N TYR A 98 8.27 -1.00 19.48
CA TYR A 98 7.23 -1.96 19.91
C TYR A 98 7.78 -3.09 20.80
N ASN A 99 8.55 -2.70 21.83
CA ASN A 99 9.02 -3.58 22.89
C ASN A 99 8.48 -3.09 24.25
N GLN A 100 8.99 -3.60 25.37
CA GLN A 100 8.57 -3.21 26.72
C GLN A 100 9.71 -2.52 27.49
N ILE A 101 10.64 -1.87 26.78
CA ILE A 101 11.89 -1.35 27.34
C ILE A 101 11.62 -0.18 28.28
N ASN A 102 12.14 -0.28 29.51
CA ASN A 102 12.23 0.84 30.46
C ASN A 102 13.68 1.21 30.81
N ASP A 103 14.65 0.31 30.60
CA ASP A 103 16.06 0.52 30.94
C ASP A 103 16.97 0.52 29.70
N LEU A 104 17.62 1.67 29.45
CA LEU A 104 18.55 1.91 28.33
C LEU A 104 20.04 1.73 28.69
N THR A 105 20.39 1.27 29.89
CA THR A 105 21.80 1.21 30.35
C THR A 105 22.74 0.43 29.44
N GLY A 106 22.27 -0.53 28.64
CA GLY A 106 23.11 -1.20 27.64
C GLY A 106 23.62 -0.29 26.51
N LEU A 107 23.04 0.88 26.28
CA LEU A 107 23.57 1.88 25.35
C LEU A 107 24.89 2.50 25.85
N LEU A 108 25.18 2.44 27.15
CA LEU A 108 26.47 2.89 27.71
C LEU A 108 27.65 2.08 27.14
N TYR A 109 27.43 0.83 26.70
CA TYR A 109 28.45 0.02 26.04
C TYR A 109 28.77 0.47 24.61
N LEU A 110 27.99 1.38 24.02
CA LEU A 110 28.20 1.96 22.69
C LEU A 110 28.73 3.40 22.76
N HIS A 111 29.23 3.84 23.91
CA HIS A 111 29.79 5.19 24.08
C HIS A 111 31.19 5.33 23.47
N GLY A 112 31.48 6.51 22.92
CA GLY A 112 32.77 6.86 22.33
C GLY A 112 32.89 6.62 20.82
N ALA A 113 33.97 7.12 20.22
CA ALA A 113 34.13 7.23 18.77
C ALA A 113 34.28 5.90 18.01
N GLU A 114 34.61 4.80 18.70
CA GLU A 114 34.74 3.46 18.08
C GLU A 114 33.40 2.88 17.59
N TYR A 115 32.26 3.36 18.12
CA TYR A 115 30.93 2.83 17.81
C TYR A 115 30.21 3.69 16.76
N LYS A 116 29.81 3.07 15.64
CA LYS A 116 29.25 3.77 14.46
C LYS A 116 27.74 4.08 14.51
N LEU A 117 27.07 4.00 15.67
CA LEU A 117 25.60 4.09 15.76
C LEU A 117 25.08 5.48 15.34
N LYS A 118 24.24 5.51 14.29
CA LYS A 118 23.70 6.74 13.67
C LYS A 118 22.18 6.87 13.81
N TYR A 119 21.45 5.75 13.80
CA TYR A 119 19.98 5.70 13.79
C TYR A 119 19.47 4.80 14.92
N LEU A 120 18.55 5.29 15.75
CA LEU A 120 17.99 4.57 16.89
C LEU A 120 16.46 4.72 16.97
N GLN A 121 15.73 3.64 16.69
CA GLN A 121 14.27 3.58 16.83
C GLN A 121 13.90 2.90 18.14
N LEU A 122 13.19 3.64 19.01
CA LEU A 122 12.76 3.25 20.36
C LEU A 122 11.28 3.55 20.63
N HIS A 123 10.51 4.00 19.64
CA HIS A 123 9.08 4.32 19.81
C HIS A 123 8.25 3.10 20.27
N SER A 124 7.08 3.37 20.85
CA SER A 124 6.21 2.32 21.40
C SER A 124 6.86 1.48 22.53
N ASN A 125 7.69 2.08 23.38
CA ASN A 125 8.30 1.45 24.56
C ASN A 125 7.79 2.09 25.88
N ARG A 126 8.41 1.74 27.02
CA ARG A 126 8.00 2.16 28.37
C ARG A 126 9.00 3.12 29.04
N LEU A 127 9.66 3.97 28.24
CA LEU A 127 10.61 4.96 28.74
C LEU A 127 9.87 6.12 29.41
N ASP A 128 10.04 6.27 30.72
CA ASP A 128 9.40 7.30 31.56
C ASP A 128 10.37 8.39 32.06
N SER A 129 11.59 8.00 32.42
CA SER A 129 12.61 8.90 32.97
C SER A 129 13.43 9.60 31.88
N MET A 130 13.16 10.90 31.68
CA MET A 130 13.98 11.79 30.85
C MET A 130 15.47 11.77 31.26
N ASN A 131 15.77 11.77 32.57
CA ASN A 131 17.15 11.75 33.05
C ASN A 131 17.88 10.45 32.63
N HIS A 132 17.17 9.31 32.64
CA HIS A 132 17.73 8.02 32.19
C HIS A 132 18.02 8.02 30.69
N LEU A 133 17.08 8.55 29.89
CA LEU A 133 17.22 8.73 28.45
C LEU A 133 18.48 9.56 28.12
N LEU A 134 18.59 10.75 28.69
CA LEU A 134 19.71 11.67 28.44
C LEU A 134 21.05 11.08 28.88
N GLN A 135 21.12 10.49 30.08
CA GLN A 135 22.33 9.86 30.61
C GLN A 135 22.82 8.69 29.74
N CYS A 136 21.89 7.86 29.23
CA CYS A 136 22.25 6.72 28.39
C CYS A 136 22.68 7.14 26.96
N MET A 137 22.19 8.29 26.47
CA MET A 137 22.41 8.71 25.07
C MET A 137 23.53 9.72 24.85
N VAL A 138 23.90 10.52 25.87
CA VAL A 138 24.87 11.63 25.71
C VAL A 138 26.24 11.21 25.13
N GLY A 139 26.74 10.03 25.46
CA GLY A 139 28.02 9.51 24.97
C GLY A 139 27.97 8.79 23.61
N LEU A 140 26.79 8.69 22.98
CA LEU A 140 26.62 8.13 21.63
C LEU A 140 27.04 9.18 20.58
N GLN A 141 28.34 9.35 20.36
CA GLN A 141 28.91 10.48 19.62
C GLN A 141 28.47 10.55 18.13
N ASN A 142 28.19 9.40 17.52
CA ASN A 142 27.81 9.31 16.10
C ASN A 142 26.29 9.38 15.84
N LEU A 143 25.46 9.48 16.89
CA LEU A 143 24.01 9.36 16.82
C LEU A 143 23.37 10.62 16.21
N LYS A 144 22.69 10.45 15.07
CA LYS A 144 22.06 11.54 14.31
C LYS A 144 20.55 11.53 14.39
N ASP A 145 19.94 10.35 14.32
CA ASP A 145 18.49 10.17 14.23
C ASP A 145 17.96 9.32 15.40
N VAL A 146 16.89 9.80 16.02
CA VAL A 146 16.23 9.19 17.18
C VAL A 146 14.72 9.22 16.99
N THR A 147 14.05 8.08 17.11
CA THR A 147 12.58 8.00 17.04
C THR A 147 12.02 7.35 18.29
N LEU A 148 11.43 8.15 19.18
CA LEU A 148 10.81 7.77 20.46
C LEU A 148 9.28 7.93 20.44
N SER A 149 8.75 8.66 19.46
CA SER A 149 7.33 8.79 19.11
C SER A 149 7.15 8.70 17.60
N LYS A 150 6.21 7.86 17.13
CA LYS A 150 5.81 7.76 15.73
C LYS A 150 4.39 7.23 15.61
N ASP A 151 3.60 7.76 14.65
CA ASP A 151 2.27 7.30 14.27
C ASP A 151 1.28 7.09 15.45
N GLY A 152 1.34 7.99 16.43
CA GLY A 152 0.54 7.94 17.66
C GLY A 152 1.06 6.97 18.74
N ALA A 153 2.05 6.15 18.42
CA ALA A 153 2.67 5.20 19.32
C ALA A 153 3.97 5.78 19.93
N GLN A 154 3.86 6.21 21.18
CA GLN A 154 4.87 7.04 21.87
C GLN A 154 5.33 6.45 23.19
N ASN A 155 6.54 6.82 23.63
CA ASN A 155 7.00 6.56 25.00
C ASN A 155 6.34 7.54 26.00
N PRO A 156 6.15 7.15 27.28
CA PRO A 156 5.65 8.05 28.33
C PRO A 156 6.44 9.37 28.45
N VAL A 157 7.78 9.34 28.29
CA VAL A 157 8.65 10.53 28.31
C VAL A 157 8.29 11.57 27.22
N CYS A 158 7.70 11.15 26.10
CA CYS A 158 7.27 12.05 25.02
C CYS A 158 6.08 12.92 25.41
N SER A 159 5.33 12.53 26.46
CA SER A 159 4.22 13.31 27.02
C SER A 159 4.70 14.44 27.97
N MET A 160 6.00 14.56 28.23
CA MET A 160 6.53 15.62 29.10
C MET A 160 6.54 16.99 28.37
N PRO A 161 6.09 18.09 28.99
CA PRO A 161 6.19 19.41 28.39
C PRO A 161 7.65 19.78 28.14
N GLY A 162 7.96 20.29 26.95
CA GLY A 162 9.33 20.62 26.55
C GLY A 162 10.22 19.42 26.20
N TYR A 163 9.69 18.18 26.12
CA TYR A 163 10.45 16.96 25.80
C TYR A 163 11.40 17.14 24.59
N ARG A 164 10.89 17.62 23.45
CA ARG A 164 11.66 17.83 22.22
C ARG A 164 12.83 18.79 22.40
N GLU A 165 12.57 19.91 23.07
CA GLU A 165 13.56 20.96 23.33
C GLU A 165 14.65 20.44 24.27
N MET A 166 14.26 19.79 25.37
CA MET A 166 15.17 19.22 26.36
C MET A 166 16.08 18.14 25.77
N VAL A 167 15.55 17.27 24.90
CA VAL A 167 16.33 16.25 24.19
C VAL A 167 17.30 16.87 23.20
N LEU A 168 16.86 17.79 22.32
CA LEU A 168 17.73 18.41 21.32
C LEU A 168 18.76 19.39 21.91
N GLN A 169 18.45 20.03 23.03
CA GLN A 169 19.38 20.90 23.78
C GLN A 169 20.43 20.08 24.55
N SER A 170 20.08 18.89 25.05
CA SER A 170 21.02 18.03 25.77
C SER A 170 21.90 17.22 24.81
N LEU A 171 21.28 16.57 23.82
CA LEU A 171 21.93 15.69 22.84
C LEU A 171 22.31 16.47 21.58
N HIS A 172 23.41 17.21 21.66
CA HIS A 172 23.90 18.09 20.59
C HIS A 172 24.21 17.35 19.27
N GLN A 173 24.52 16.05 19.33
CA GLN A 173 24.78 15.22 18.14
C GLN A 173 23.53 14.91 17.31
N VAL A 174 22.34 14.89 17.93
CA VAL A 174 21.10 14.49 17.29
C VAL A 174 20.63 15.60 16.34
N SER A 175 20.54 15.30 15.05
CA SER A 175 20.03 16.21 14.00
C SER A 175 18.52 16.10 13.82
N THR A 176 17.97 14.90 14.01
CA THR A 176 16.58 14.55 13.75
C THR A 176 16.01 13.77 14.93
N LEU A 177 14.83 14.19 15.38
CA LEU A 177 14.11 13.58 16.49
C LEU A 177 12.65 13.38 16.07
N ASP A 178 12.12 12.17 16.23
CA ASP A 178 10.74 11.80 15.90
C ASP A 178 10.35 12.16 14.45
N GLY A 179 11.28 11.90 13.51
CA GLY A 179 11.11 12.20 12.08
C GLY A 179 11.19 13.68 11.69
N VAL A 180 11.48 14.59 12.63
CA VAL A 180 11.52 16.05 12.40
C VAL A 180 12.91 16.59 12.74
N ASP A 181 13.42 17.56 11.97
CA ASP A 181 14.74 18.18 12.19
C ASP A 181 14.75 19.23 13.33
N ARG A 182 15.91 19.83 13.61
CA ARG A 182 16.08 20.92 14.60
C ARG A 182 15.33 22.23 14.25
N ILE A 183 14.83 22.38 13.03
CA ILE A 183 14.20 23.60 12.50
C ILE A 183 12.67 23.46 12.49
N GLY A 184 12.14 22.23 12.48
CA GLY A 184 10.73 21.89 12.44
C GLY A 184 10.26 21.25 11.13
N ASN A 185 11.17 20.95 10.19
CA ASN A 185 10.84 20.31 8.93
C ASN A 185 10.72 18.78 9.11
N PRO A 186 9.77 18.11 8.45
CA PRO A 186 9.79 16.65 8.35
C PRO A 186 11.03 16.21 7.56
N SER A 187 11.80 15.29 8.12
CA SER A 187 12.90 14.64 7.41
C SER A 187 12.34 13.76 6.29
N PRO A 188 13.02 13.63 5.13
CA PRO A 188 12.75 12.56 4.18
C PRO A 188 12.73 11.20 4.90
N LEU A 189 11.74 10.38 4.55
CA LEU A 189 11.41 9.13 5.26
C LEU A 189 12.61 8.17 5.32
N ALA A 190 13.04 7.84 6.53
CA ALA A 190 14.10 6.87 6.78
C ALA A 190 13.71 5.40 6.46
N GLU A 191 12.45 5.15 6.11
CA GLU A 191 11.88 3.82 5.81
C GLU A 191 11.66 3.57 4.30
N ASP A 192 11.60 4.61 3.47
CA ASP A 192 11.45 4.50 1.99
C ASP A 192 12.73 4.90 1.24
N SER A 193 13.86 5.04 1.95
CA SER A 193 15.17 5.23 1.31
C SER A 193 15.67 3.88 0.77
N PRO A 194 16.10 3.75 -0.50
CA PRO A 194 16.47 2.46 -1.12
C PRO A 194 17.85 1.93 -0.66
N MET A 195 18.13 2.06 0.63
CA MET A 195 19.41 1.80 1.28
C MET A 195 19.54 0.38 1.86
N ASP A 196 18.45 -0.38 1.89
CA ASP A 196 18.42 -1.79 2.31
C ASP A 196 18.92 -2.77 1.24
N VAL A 197 19.59 -2.27 0.19
CA VAL A 197 20.30 -3.08 -0.81
C VAL A 197 21.74 -3.33 -0.32
N PRO A 198 22.13 -4.57 0.04
CA PRO A 198 23.47 -4.84 0.57
C PRO A 198 24.56 -4.47 -0.45
N GLY A 199 25.50 -3.62 -0.01
CA GLY A 199 26.60 -3.10 -0.83
C GLY A 199 26.40 -1.68 -1.36
N LEU A 200 25.18 -1.14 -1.41
CA LEU A 200 24.96 0.27 -1.78
C LEU A 200 25.59 1.22 -0.75
N GLU A 201 25.59 0.82 0.53
CA GLU A 201 26.28 1.53 1.62
C GLU A 201 27.79 1.67 1.39
N ASP A 202 28.46 0.65 0.85
CA ASP A 202 29.92 0.69 0.64
C ASP A 202 30.29 1.63 -0.52
N PHE A 203 29.43 1.70 -1.54
CA PHE A 203 29.54 2.68 -2.62
C PHE A 203 29.29 4.12 -2.13
N LEU A 204 28.39 4.31 -1.16
CA LEU A 204 28.13 5.61 -0.55
C LEU A 204 29.19 6.02 0.50
N GLU A 205 29.76 5.09 1.27
CA GLU A 205 30.93 5.38 2.14
C GLU A 205 32.16 5.75 1.27
N PHE A 206 32.31 5.17 0.08
CA PHE A 206 33.30 5.57 -0.93
C PHE A 206 33.03 6.97 -1.55
N LEU A 207 31.79 7.27 -1.93
CA LEU A 207 31.42 8.60 -2.45
C LEU A 207 31.57 9.71 -1.40
N ILE A 208 31.14 9.46 -0.16
CA ILE A 208 31.31 10.41 0.97
C ILE A 208 32.79 10.57 1.33
N SER A 209 33.64 9.56 1.11
CA SER A 209 35.10 9.68 1.22
C SER A 209 35.75 10.46 0.08
N SER A 210 35.00 10.79 -0.98
CA SER A 210 35.47 11.54 -2.15
C SER A 210 35.12 13.03 -2.10
N ASP A 211 34.04 13.41 -1.40
CA ASP A 211 33.59 14.81 -1.23
C ASP A 211 33.82 15.31 0.21
N ALA A 212 35.07 15.70 0.48
CA ALA A 212 35.45 16.49 1.66
C ALA A 212 36.23 17.73 1.23
N SER A 213 35.52 18.81 0.90
CA SER A 213 36.11 20.03 0.35
C SER A 213 36.71 20.93 1.44
N VAL A 214 37.94 21.38 1.17
CA VAL A 214 38.67 22.47 1.85
C VAL A 214 38.88 22.33 3.37
N ASN A 215 40.10 21.89 3.73
CA ASN A 215 40.89 22.61 4.72
C ASN A 215 42.32 22.76 4.17
N GLU A 216 42.79 24.00 4.04
CA GLU A 216 44.20 24.26 3.72
C GLU A 216 45.04 24.13 5.00
N GLU A 217 45.98 23.18 5.03
CA GLU A 217 47.40 23.49 5.26
C GLU A 217 48.33 22.26 5.17
N LEU A 218 49.58 22.57 4.82
CA LEU A 218 50.79 21.74 4.65
C LEU A 218 50.82 20.29 5.19
N ALA A 219 50.99 19.34 4.27
CA ALA A 219 52.06 18.34 4.35
C ALA A 219 52.53 17.93 2.94
N LYS A 220 53.84 17.89 2.68
CA LYS A 220 54.42 17.43 1.40
C LYS A 220 54.94 16.01 1.54
N SER A 221 54.64 15.14 0.57
CA SER A 221 55.40 13.93 0.30
C SER A 221 55.43 13.65 -1.20
N ASP A 222 56.63 13.67 -1.80
CA ASP A 222 56.81 13.49 -3.24
C ASP A 222 56.71 12.01 -3.64
N ALA A 223 55.62 11.64 -4.32
CA ALA A 223 55.48 10.36 -5.00
C ALA A 223 54.59 10.52 -6.26
N PRO A 224 55.11 10.31 -7.48
CA PRO A 224 54.30 10.43 -8.70
C PRO A 224 53.34 9.24 -8.81
N LEU A 225 52.03 9.52 -8.72
CA LEU A 225 50.97 8.54 -8.95
C LEU A 225 50.91 8.14 -10.43
N THR A 226 51.53 7.01 -10.78
CA THR A 226 51.48 6.43 -12.13
C THR A 226 50.10 5.89 -12.43
N THR A 227 49.38 6.51 -13.37
CA THR A 227 48.16 5.94 -13.95
C THR A 227 48.52 4.73 -14.84
N PRO A 228 47.88 3.56 -14.66
CA PRO A 228 48.16 2.39 -15.48
C PRO A 228 47.67 2.62 -16.92
N ARG A 229 48.54 2.35 -17.91
CA ARG A 229 48.18 2.49 -19.33
C ARG A 229 47.29 1.34 -19.78
N ILE A 230 46.24 1.68 -20.53
CA ILE A 230 45.26 0.72 -21.10
C ILE A 230 45.94 -0.32 -22.02
N ASP A 231 47.09 0.03 -22.60
CA ASP A 231 47.84 -0.82 -23.54
C ASP A 231 48.33 -2.16 -22.94
N GLU A 232 48.64 -2.21 -21.64
CA GLU A 232 49.13 -3.46 -21.00
C GLU A 232 48.01 -4.48 -20.74
N ILE A 233 46.76 -4.04 -20.64
CA ILE A 233 45.60 -4.95 -20.53
C ILE A 233 45.36 -5.63 -21.89
N LEU A 234 45.60 -4.91 -23.00
CA LEU A 234 45.47 -5.41 -24.37
C LEU A 234 46.59 -6.37 -24.81
N THR A 235 47.71 -6.42 -24.09
CA THR A 235 48.75 -7.45 -24.27
C THR A 235 48.48 -8.69 -23.41
N GLN A 236 48.02 -8.54 -22.16
CA GLN A 236 47.65 -9.68 -21.30
C GLN A 236 46.51 -10.53 -21.88
N PHE A 237 45.48 -9.89 -22.48
CA PHE A 237 44.39 -10.61 -23.13
C PHE A 237 44.83 -11.43 -24.36
N ARG A 238 46.02 -11.15 -24.91
CA ARG A 238 46.55 -11.79 -26.13
C ARG A 238 47.44 -13.01 -25.85
N GLN A 239 47.82 -13.28 -24.60
CA GLN A 239 48.72 -14.39 -24.25
C GLN A 239 48.05 -15.61 -23.61
N ARG A 240 46.78 -15.55 -23.18
CA ARG A 240 46.10 -16.67 -22.50
C ARG A 240 45.44 -17.69 -23.46
N GLY A 241 46.16 -18.11 -24.49
CA GLY A 241 45.72 -19.15 -25.43
C GLY A 241 45.81 -20.57 -24.84
N GLY A 242 44.66 -21.23 -24.66
CA GLY A 242 44.52 -22.45 -23.84
C GLY A 242 43.95 -23.69 -24.54
N LYS A 243 44.40 -24.01 -25.76
CA LYS A 243 43.99 -25.14 -26.64
C LYS A 243 42.52 -25.12 -27.15
N PRO A 244 42.25 -25.59 -28.39
CA PRO A 244 40.93 -25.52 -29.01
C PRO A 244 40.06 -26.77 -28.75
N THR A 245 38.74 -26.58 -28.73
CA THR A 245 37.72 -27.61 -28.96
C THR A 245 37.37 -27.71 -30.47
N ALA A 246 36.68 -28.77 -30.85
CA ALA A 246 36.72 -29.30 -32.23
C ALA A 246 36.04 -28.47 -33.34
N GLU A 247 35.19 -27.49 -33.01
CA GLU A 247 34.30 -26.84 -34.00
C GLU A 247 35.00 -25.81 -34.93
N ASN A 248 36.22 -25.37 -34.61
CA ASN A 248 36.94 -24.42 -35.47
C ASN A 248 37.66 -25.04 -36.68
N GLN A 249 37.83 -26.36 -36.75
CA GLN A 249 38.54 -26.99 -37.87
C GLN A 249 37.71 -27.06 -39.17
N GLU A 250 36.38 -27.21 -39.10
CA GLU A 250 35.54 -27.20 -40.31
C GLU A 250 35.53 -25.83 -41.00
N ASN A 251 35.57 -24.74 -40.21
CA ASN A 251 35.49 -23.38 -40.74
C ASN A 251 36.78 -22.96 -41.46
N GLU A 252 37.96 -23.31 -40.92
CA GLU A 252 39.22 -23.13 -41.66
C GLU A 252 39.29 -23.95 -42.95
N GLN A 253 38.76 -25.19 -42.94
CA GLN A 253 38.75 -26.04 -44.14
C GLN A 253 37.79 -25.50 -45.20
N ARG A 254 36.60 -25.02 -44.81
CA ARG A 254 35.66 -24.35 -45.74
C ARG A 254 36.25 -23.13 -46.42
N ILE A 255 36.96 -22.28 -45.66
CA ILE A 255 37.60 -21.06 -46.21
C ILE A 255 38.68 -21.45 -47.24
N LYS A 256 39.55 -22.40 -46.90
CA LYS A 256 40.60 -22.89 -47.82
C LYS A 256 40.04 -23.54 -49.10
N ILE A 257 38.89 -24.23 -49.02
CA ILE A 257 38.20 -24.79 -50.20
C ILE A 257 37.65 -23.67 -51.10
N LEU A 258 37.07 -22.62 -50.52
CA LEU A 258 36.56 -21.47 -51.29
C LEU A 258 37.70 -20.67 -51.94
N GLU A 259 38.80 -20.43 -51.23
CA GLU A 259 39.99 -19.77 -51.80
C GLU A 259 40.60 -20.56 -52.96
N GLN A 260 40.64 -21.89 -52.87
CA GLN A 260 41.08 -22.76 -53.97
C GLN A 260 40.12 -22.73 -55.16
N GLN A 261 38.80 -22.69 -54.93
CA GLN A 261 37.80 -22.60 -56.00
C GLN A 261 37.85 -21.25 -56.73
N VAL A 262 38.00 -20.13 -56.02
CA VAL A 262 38.17 -18.80 -56.62
C VAL A 262 39.47 -18.72 -57.41
N SER A 263 40.56 -19.29 -56.89
CA SER A 263 41.86 -19.31 -57.57
C SER A 263 41.84 -20.11 -58.89
N HIS A 264 40.97 -21.12 -59.01
CA HIS A 264 40.88 -21.96 -60.21
C HIS A 264 40.08 -21.32 -61.36
N LEU A 265 39.24 -20.30 -61.07
CA LEU A 265 38.35 -19.65 -62.05
C LEU A 265 38.97 -18.44 -62.77
N ILE A 266 40.16 -17.98 -62.35
CA ILE A 266 40.80 -16.76 -62.88
C ILE A 266 41.97 -17.07 -63.85
N GLN A 267 42.36 -18.35 -64.00
CA GLN A 267 43.34 -18.79 -65.02
C GLN A 267 42.79 -19.86 -65.98
N LYS A 268 42.10 -19.44 -67.05
CA LYS A 268 42.37 -19.85 -68.46
C LYS A 268 41.31 -19.37 -69.47
N VAL A 269 41.82 -18.75 -70.54
CA VAL A 269 41.18 -18.34 -71.81
C VAL A 269 42.34 -18.34 -72.84
N PRO A 270 42.22 -18.70 -74.15
CA PRO A 270 41.05 -19.04 -74.98
C PRO A 270 41.21 -20.33 -75.86
N THR A 271 40.33 -20.46 -76.89
CA THR A 271 40.48 -21.18 -78.21
C THR A 271 40.26 -22.70 -78.34
N GLY A 272 39.74 -23.10 -79.54
CA GLY A 272 39.38 -24.47 -79.97
C GLY A 272 37.88 -24.77 -79.76
N ASP A 273 36.93 -24.70 -80.70
CA ASP A 273 36.83 -25.01 -82.15
C ASP A 273 36.57 -26.52 -82.47
N GLY A 274 35.59 -26.82 -83.36
CA GLY A 274 35.37 -28.18 -83.91
C GLY A 274 33.99 -28.90 -83.74
N PHE A 275 32.99 -28.53 -84.54
CA PHE A 275 31.97 -29.40 -85.21
C PHE A 275 31.04 -30.46 -84.52
N LYS A 276 29.72 -30.28 -84.80
CA LYS A 276 28.67 -31.30 -85.17
C LYS A 276 28.16 -32.31 -84.08
N THR A 277 26.91 -32.83 -84.11
CA THR A 277 25.82 -32.82 -85.15
C THR A 277 24.38 -32.97 -84.57
N ASN A 278 23.39 -32.40 -85.28
CA ASN A 278 22.00 -32.88 -85.52
C ASN A 278 20.82 -32.74 -84.51
N SER A 279 19.65 -32.46 -85.12
CA SER A 279 18.25 -32.65 -84.70
C SER A 279 17.61 -31.65 -83.71
N ALA A 280 16.48 -30.97 -83.99
CA ALA A 280 15.80 -30.66 -85.28
C ALA A 280 14.85 -29.43 -85.16
N VAL A 281 14.89 -28.52 -86.16
CA VAL A 281 13.78 -27.91 -86.96
C VAL A 281 12.43 -27.57 -86.27
N SER A 282 11.75 -26.41 -86.42
CA SER A 282 11.76 -25.24 -87.35
C SER A 282 11.30 -23.94 -86.61
N PHE A 283 11.83 -22.72 -86.84
CA PHE A 283 11.50 -21.72 -87.90
C PHE A 283 10.00 -21.24 -87.92
N VAL A 284 9.62 -19.96 -88.14
CA VAL A 284 10.13 -18.92 -89.10
C VAL A 284 10.07 -17.44 -88.60
N ILE A 285 11.21 -16.73 -88.69
CA ILE A 285 11.51 -15.34 -89.15
C ILE A 285 10.36 -14.29 -89.40
N HIS A 286 10.43 -13.05 -88.84
CA HIS A 286 10.62 -11.75 -89.58
C HIS A 286 10.41 -10.38 -88.84
N LYS A 287 11.41 -9.49 -89.00
CA LYS A 287 11.42 -8.00 -89.16
C LYS A 287 10.41 -7.06 -88.41
N ALA A 288 10.94 -6.38 -87.39
CA ALA A 288 11.11 -4.90 -87.25
C ALA A 288 9.98 -3.87 -87.53
N LYS A 289 9.65 -3.07 -86.49
CA LYS A 289 9.39 -1.59 -86.40
C LYS A 289 9.13 -1.24 -84.91
N ARG A 290 9.46 -0.08 -84.33
CA ARG A 290 8.88 1.30 -84.43
C ARG A 290 7.35 1.32 -84.26
N ASP A 291 6.73 2.09 -83.35
CA ASP A 291 7.20 2.95 -82.25
C ASP A 291 6.13 2.87 -81.11
N THR A 292 6.23 3.72 -80.07
CA THR A 292 5.17 4.20 -79.13
C THR A 292 3.77 3.53 -79.19
N ASP A 293 3.17 3.10 -78.07
CA ASP A 293 2.65 4.07 -77.09
C ASP A 293 2.29 3.51 -75.67
N GLN A 294 2.25 4.44 -74.71
CA GLN A 294 1.41 4.63 -73.49
C GLN A 294 0.72 3.49 -72.66
N THR A 295 0.51 3.83 -71.36
CA THR A 295 -0.54 3.36 -70.39
C THR A 295 -0.53 1.89 -69.92
N SER A 296 -0.58 1.55 -68.61
CA SER A 296 -1.76 1.77 -67.73
C SER A 296 -1.51 1.44 -66.23
N ALA A 297 -2.01 2.30 -65.32
CA ALA A 297 -2.46 2.08 -63.91
C ALA A 297 -2.70 3.49 -63.30
N SER A 298 -3.81 3.87 -62.65
CA SER A 298 -4.55 3.29 -61.49
C SER A 298 -3.78 3.39 -60.17
N GLU A 299 -4.30 3.96 -59.07
CA GLU A 299 -5.53 4.75 -58.80
C GLU A 299 -5.38 5.44 -57.41
N CYS A 300 -6.14 6.43 -56.90
CA CYS A 300 -7.37 7.15 -57.32
C CYS A 300 -7.03 8.63 -57.68
N ASP A 301 -7.77 9.76 -57.52
CA ASP A 301 -8.96 10.29 -56.77
C ASP A 301 -8.85 10.29 -55.22
N SER A 302 -9.37 11.23 -54.42
CA SER A 302 -10.18 12.46 -54.67
C SER A 302 -9.65 13.63 -53.80
N GLY A 303 -10.05 14.91 -53.90
CA GLY A 303 -11.07 15.67 -54.65
C GLY A 303 -11.11 17.12 -54.07
N LYS A 304 -11.79 18.15 -54.60
CA LYS A 304 -12.72 18.28 -55.73
C LYS A 304 -12.97 19.79 -56.05
N GLU A 305 -13.06 20.15 -57.34
CA GLU A 305 -14.08 21.06 -57.96
C GLU A 305 -14.17 22.58 -57.54
N ASN A 306 -14.69 23.53 -58.34
CA ASN A 306 -15.15 23.57 -59.75
C ASN A 306 -15.33 25.02 -60.29
N GLN A 307 -15.13 25.22 -61.61
CA GLN A 307 -15.91 26.13 -62.50
C GLN A 307 -15.41 25.97 -63.96
N ARG A 308 -16.04 25.19 -64.85
CA ARG A 308 -17.35 25.31 -65.55
C ARG A 308 -17.54 26.53 -66.47
N LEU A 309 -17.63 26.28 -67.78
CA LEU A 309 -18.58 26.80 -68.80
C LEU A 309 -18.38 25.91 -70.06
N SER A 310 -19.25 24.94 -70.40
CA SER A 310 -20.50 25.05 -71.22
C SER A 310 -20.27 25.60 -72.65
N ARG A 311 -20.83 25.08 -73.76
CA ARG A 311 -22.10 24.33 -74.01
C ARG A 311 -21.82 23.06 -74.89
N VAL A 312 -22.68 22.37 -75.68
CA VAL A 312 -24.01 22.64 -76.28
C VAL A 312 -24.92 21.38 -76.41
N LEU A 313 -25.36 20.97 -77.61
CA LEU A 313 -26.32 19.87 -77.93
C LEU A 313 -25.79 19.07 -79.17
N SER A 314 -26.32 17.91 -79.65
CA SER A 314 -27.73 17.44 -79.62
C SER A 314 -28.00 15.95 -79.99
N HIS A 315 -28.98 15.33 -79.27
CA HIS A 315 -30.14 14.57 -79.83
C HIS A 315 -29.98 13.05 -80.24
N PRO A 316 -31.07 12.22 -80.37
CA PRO A 316 -31.42 11.28 -79.29
C PRO A 316 -32.05 9.88 -79.64
N ARG A 317 -32.11 8.97 -78.63
CA ARG A 317 -33.13 7.90 -78.37
C ARG A 317 -32.70 7.05 -77.14
N GLY A 318 -33.56 6.46 -76.29
CA GLY A 318 -35.01 6.60 -76.08
C GLY A 318 -35.59 5.56 -75.08
N SER A 319 -36.58 5.93 -74.24
CA SER A 319 -37.31 5.10 -73.22
C SER A 319 -36.50 4.66 -71.97
N ALA A 320 -37.03 4.48 -70.75
CA ALA A 320 -38.29 4.87 -70.06
C ALA A 320 -38.13 4.61 -68.51
N GLY A 321 -38.95 5.07 -67.55
CA GLY A 321 -40.18 5.88 -67.63
C GLY A 321 -41.06 5.97 -66.35
N LYS A 322 -40.54 5.94 -65.12
CA LYS A 322 -41.30 6.17 -63.85
C LYS A 322 -40.68 7.35 -63.06
N LYS A 323 -41.39 8.39 -62.59
CA LYS A 323 -42.53 8.50 -61.64
C LYS A 323 -42.10 8.20 -60.18
N LEU A 324 -42.43 9.00 -59.15
CA LEU A 324 -43.45 10.09 -59.03
C LEU A 324 -43.19 11.02 -57.80
N THR A 325 -43.66 12.30 -57.80
CA THR A 325 -44.08 13.12 -56.60
C THR A 325 -43.04 13.43 -55.49
N LYS A 326 -43.16 14.36 -54.52
CA LYS A 326 -43.69 15.76 -54.36
C LYS A 326 -43.12 16.28 -52.98
N ASP A 327 -43.36 17.45 -52.37
CA ASP A 327 -44.30 18.57 -52.57
C ASP A 327 -43.82 19.94 -52.00
N THR A 328 -44.74 20.92 -52.01
CA THR A 328 -44.83 22.29 -51.42
C THR A 328 -44.71 22.43 -49.87
N LYS A 329 -44.70 23.61 -49.20
CA LYS A 329 -45.15 25.01 -49.50
C LYS A 329 -44.53 26.08 -48.54
N PRO A 330 -44.65 27.42 -48.79
CA PRO A 330 -44.04 28.50 -47.98
C PRO A 330 -45.05 29.51 -47.35
N LYS A 331 -44.55 30.57 -46.66
CA LYS A 331 -45.18 31.91 -46.41
C LYS A 331 -44.11 32.96 -46.02
N GLN A 332 -44.11 34.21 -46.53
CA GLN A 332 -44.71 35.48 -46.01
C GLN A 332 -44.25 35.91 -44.60
N SER A 333 -43.95 37.19 -44.27
CA SER A 333 -43.61 38.44 -45.01
C SER A 333 -42.97 39.45 -43.97
N ASP A 334 -42.86 40.81 -44.03
CA ASP A 334 -43.38 41.89 -44.89
C ASP A 334 -42.54 43.22 -44.77
N CYS A 335 -43.09 44.40 -45.12
CA CYS A 335 -42.40 45.70 -45.32
C CYS A 335 -42.66 46.80 -44.24
N VAL A 336 -41.88 47.91 -44.24
CA VAL A 336 -42.33 49.34 -44.07
C VAL A 336 -41.15 50.35 -44.19
N PRO A 337 -41.36 51.62 -44.67
CA PRO A 337 -40.30 52.65 -44.85
C PRO A 337 -40.43 53.93 -43.97
N ASN A 338 -39.44 54.86 -44.02
CA ASN A 338 -39.56 56.31 -44.41
C ASN A 338 -38.62 57.32 -43.68
N THR A 339 -38.11 58.37 -44.38
CA THR A 339 -37.53 59.68 -43.91
C THR A 339 -36.34 59.70 -42.89
N GLN A 340 -35.30 60.57 -42.90
CA GLN A 340 -35.29 62.05 -43.07
C GLN A 340 -33.85 62.67 -43.10
N LYS A 341 -33.64 63.70 -43.96
CA LYS A 341 -32.86 64.98 -43.79
C LYS A 341 -31.33 65.08 -43.50
N GLN A 342 -30.80 66.21 -44.03
CA GLN A 342 -29.55 66.97 -43.73
C GLN A 342 -28.22 66.43 -44.32
N LYS A 343 -27.17 67.25 -44.54
CA LYS A 343 -27.01 68.58 -45.21
C LYS A 343 -25.51 68.97 -45.12
N SER A 344 -24.83 69.28 -46.24
CA SER A 344 -23.89 70.42 -46.33
C SER A 344 -23.26 70.62 -47.73
N THR A 345 -22.98 71.89 -48.01
CA THR A 345 -22.12 72.56 -49.02
C THR A 345 -21.02 71.76 -49.75
N LYS A 346 -20.58 72.10 -50.99
CA LYS A 346 -20.95 73.12 -52.01
C LYS A 346 -20.29 72.73 -53.36
N GLN A 347 -20.99 72.78 -54.52
CA GLN A 347 -20.84 73.78 -55.62
C GLN A 347 -19.45 73.83 -56.34
N THR A 348 -19.30 73.93 -57.68
CA THR A 348 -20.27 74.15 -58.79
C THR A 348 -19.69 73.88 -60.21
N VAL A 349 -20.53 73.37 -61.14
CA VAL A 349 -20.86 73.84 -62.54
C VAL A 349 -19.71 74.12 -63.57
N VAL A 350 -19.64 73.66 -64.86
CA VAL A 350 -20.62 73.39 -65.98
C VAL A 350 -20.94 74.71 -66.80
N PRO A 351 -21.44 74.75 -68.06
CA PRO A 351 -20.92 74.26 -69.37
C PRO A 351 -20.86 75.34 -70.53
N ARG A 352 -20.58 74.88 -71.78
CA ARG A 352 -21.10 75.34 -73.11
C ARG A 352 -21.01 76.81 -73.63
N ARG A 353 -20.38 76.92 -74.82
CA ARG A 353 -20.76 77.65 -76.08
C ARG A 353 -20.80 79.21 -76.17
N ARG A 354 -19.97 79.68 -77.13
CA ARG A 354 -20.23 80.64 -78.25
C ARG A 354 -20.27 82.19 -78.03
N THR A 355 -19.31 82.83 -78.73
CA THR A 355 -19.39 84.05 -79.60
C THR A 355 -19.50 85.48 -79.03
N SER A 356 -18.67 86.36 -79.62
CA SER A 356 -18.74 87.85 -79.67
C SER A 356 -18.42 88.61 -78.36
N VAL A 357 -17.79 89.80 -78.33
CA VAL A 357 -17.12 90.63 -79.38
C VAL A 357 -16.16 91.66 -78.73
N GLN A 358 -15.13 92.15 -79.46
CA GLN A 358 -14.26 93.34 -79.18
C GLN A 358 -13.42 93.33 -77.87
N SER A 359 -12.08 93.50 -77.89
CA SER A 359 -11.23 94.70 -78.14
C SER A 359 -11.18 95.69 -76.94
N SER A 360 -10.12 96.45 -76.66
CA SER A 360 -8.98 96.94 -77.48
C SER A 360 -7.80 97.46 -76.62
N VAL A 361 -6.80 98.12 -77.25
CA VAL A 361 -5.79 99.04 -76.67
C VAL A 361 -4.65 98.40 -75.84
N SER A 362 -3.34 98.68 -76.03
CA SER A 362 -2.50 99.43 -77.01
C SER A 362 -1.01 99.14 -76.65
N VAL A 363 0.11 99.59 -77.25
CA VAL A 363 0.58 100.40 -78.42
C VAL A 363 2.09 100.05 -78.58
N GLU A 364 2.84 100.16 -79.69
CA GLU A 364 2.65 99.94 -81.15
C GLU A 364 4.01 99.34 -81.63
N THR A 365 4.78 99.59 -82.71
CA THR A 365 4.83 100.34 -84.01
C THR A 365 6.04 99.69 -84.76
N SER A 366 6.32 99.72 -86.07
CA SER A 366 5.78 100.15 -87.38
C SER A 366 6.43 99.19 -88.44
N GLU A 367 6.37 99.25 -89.78
CA GLU A 367 5.70 100.00 -90.87
C GLU A 367 5.17 98.92 -91.89
N SER A 368 4.36 99.10 -92.94
CA SER A 368 4.14 100.17 -93.95
C SER A 368 5.18 100.22 -95.10
N VAL A 369 4.85 100.40 -96.41
CA VAL A 369 3.58 100.21 -97.15
C VAL A 369 3.82 100.25 -98.70
N LYS A 370 2.87 99.74 -99.53
CA LYS A 370 2.76 99.88 -101.03
C LYS A 370 3.74 99.00 -101.86
N LYS A 371 3.62 98.74 -103.19
CA LYS A 371 2.65 99.10 -104.28
C LYS A 371 2.73 98.09 -105.47
N CYS A 372 1.84 98.21 -106.47
CA CYS A 372 1.90 97.61 -107.83
C CYS A 372 2.02 98.76 -108.88
N PRO A 373 2.54 98.62 -110.15
CA PRO A 373 1.78 98.00 -111.28
C PRO A 373 2.52 97.53 -112.60
N LYS A 374 1.82 96.70 -113.40
CA LYS A 374 1.67 96.64 -114.90
C LYS A 374 2.81 96.93 -115.95
N ASN A 375 3.17 95.87 -116.71
CA ASN A 375 2.95 95.64 -118.19
C ASN A 375 3.78 96.35 -119.32
N ILE A 376 4.33 95.58 -120.30
CA ILE A 376 4.26 95.73 -121.80
C ILE A 376 5.35 94.91 -122.59
N LYS A 377 4.94 94.14 -123.65
CA LYS A 377 5.62 93.63 -124.91
C LYS A 377 7.11 93.14 -124.87
N ALA A 378 7.62 92.18 -125.67
CA ALA A 378 7.25 91.65 -127.01
C ALA A 378 7.78 90.20 -127.28
N SER A 379 7.61 89.68 -128.51
CA SER A 379 8.22 88.45 -129.09
C SER A 379 9.24 88.84 -130.20
N PRO A 380 9.93 87.96 -130.99
CA PRO A 380 9.77 86.48 -131.14
C PRO A 380 11.04 85.60 -131.39
N ASN A 381 10.81 84.27 -131.42
CA ASN A 381 11.42 83.23 -132.29
C ASN A 381 12.91 82.78 -132.22
N LYS A 382 13.04 81.43 -132.14
CA LYS A 382 14.17 80.54 -132.56
C LYS A 382 15.45 80.61 -131.69
N SER A 383 16.26 79.54 -131.55
CA SER A 383 16.26 78.20 -132.20
C SER A 383 16.46 77.04 -131.18
N SER A 384 16.45 75.79 -131.66
CA SER A 384 16.36 74.57 -130.83
C SER A 384 17.69 74.07 -130.26
N ALA A 385 17.80 73.98 -128.93
CA ALA A 385 18.87 73.23 -128.24
C ALA A 385 18.50 72.69 -126.83
N GLN A 386 17.54 73.29 -126.12
CA GLN A 386 17.39 73.09 -124.66
C GLN A 386 16.53 71.89 -124.20
N SER A 387 15.70 71.29 -125.08
CA SER A 387 14.64 70.34 -124.68
C SER A 387 15.09 68.93 -124.28
N GLN A 388 16.35 68.75 -123.88
CA GLN A 388 16.87 67.51 -123.29
C GLN A 388 17.43 67.75 -121.89
N GLU A 389 18.11 68.88 -121.65
CA GLU A 389 18.65 69.22 -120.33
C GLU A 389 17.51 69.50 -119.32
N GLU A 390 16.44 70.16 -119.77
CA GLU A 390 15.23 70.42 -118.98
C GLU A 390 14.57 69.12 -118.52
N THR A 391 14.55 68.09 -119.37
CA THR A 391 13.98 66.77 -119.04
C THR A 391 14.79 66.06 -117.95
N TYR A 392 16.12 66.11 -118.03
CA TYR A 392 16.98 65.51 -117.00
C TYR A 392 16.88 66.26 -115.66
N ARG A 393 16.78 67.60 -115.66
CA ARG A 393 16.54 68.37 -114.43
C ARG A 393 15.19 68.01 -113.80
N ALA A 394 14.11 67.95 -114.58
CA ALA A 394 12.78 67.59 -114.10
C ALA A 394 12.76 66.20 -113.44
N ILE A 395 13.43 65.20 -114.04
CA ILE A 395 13.53 63.83 -113.48
C ILE A 395 14.33 63.81 -112.17
N VAL A 396 15.38 64.63 -112.03
CA VAL A 396 16.16 64.74 -110.78
C VAL A 396 15.33 65.45 -109.69
N GLU A 397 14.68 66.56 -110.01
CA GLU A 397 13.80 67.28 -109.08
C GLU A 397 12.61 66.43 -108.63
N GLU A 398 11.99 65.65 -109.52
CA GLU A 398 10.94 64.69 -109.15
C GLU A 398 11.49 63.57 -108.26
N ARG A 399 12.69 63.04 -108.55
CA ARG A 399 13.39 62.06 -107.70
C ARG A 399 13.70 62.61 -106.30
N ASP A 400 13.99 63.90 -106.18
CA ASP A 400 14.30 64.56 -104.91
C ASP A 400 13.06 64.96 -104.11
N GLN A 401 12.02 65.48 -104.75
CA GLN A 401 10.70 65.61 -104.12
C GLN A 401 10.20 64.24 -103.63
N GLU A 402 10.43 63.17 -104.38
CA GLU A 402 10.05 61.82 -104.00
C GLU A 402 10.94 61.23 -102.87
N ARG A 403 12.22 61.61 -102.79
CA ARG A 403 13.06 61.35 -101.61
C ARG A 403 12.51 62.09 -100.38
N GLU A 404 12.13 63.36 -100.53
CA GLU A 404 11.59 64.17 -99.44
C GLU A 404 10.22 63.67 -98.96
N ARG A 405 9.33 63.26 -99.88
CA ARG A 405 8.05 62.59 -99.55
C ARG A 405 8.28 61.30 -98.77
N ARG A 406 9.21 60.45 -99.20
CA ARG A 406 9.55 59.22 -98.46
C ARG A 406 10.14 59.51 -97.08
N TRP A 407 11.03 60.47 -96.95
CA TRP A 407 11.59 60.87 -95.65
C TRP A 407 10.54 61.46 -94.69
N LYS A 408 9.60 62.27 -95.21
CA LYS A 408 8.45 62.78 -94.44
C LYS A 408 7.52 61.64 -94.00
N ALA A 409 7.25 60.68 -94.89
CA ALA A 409 6.47 59.48 -94.57
C ALA A 409 7.18 58.56 -93.55
N GLU A 410 8.50 58.41 -93.64
CA GLU A 410 9.32 57.64 -92.71
C GLU A 410 9.38 58.30 -91.33
N GLN A 411 9.53 59.63 -91.25
CA GLN A 411 9.38 60.37 -89.99
C GLN A 411 7.97 60.21 -89.40
N ALA A 412 6.92 60.26 -90.21
CA ALA A 412 5.55 60.04 -89.74
C ALA A 412 5.37 58.61 -89.21
N ALA A 413 5.84 57.60 -89.94
CA ALA A 413 5.80 56.20 -89.54
C ALA A 413 6.59 55.94 -88.25
N LYS A 414 7.77 56.58 -88.08
CA LYS A 414 8.57 56.50 -86.86
C LYS A 414 7.86 57.13 -85.66
N ARG A 415 7.31 58.35 -85.82
CA ARG A 415 6.50 59.01 -84.79
C ARG A 415 5.26 58.19 -84.38
N LEU A 416 4.59 57.56 -85.35
CA LEU A 416 3.47 56.66 -85.09
C LEU A 416 3.92 55.37 -84.39
N SER A 417 5.06 54.78 -84.78
CA SER A 417 5.64 53.61 -84.10
C SER A 417 5.98 53.92 -82.64
N ASP A 418 6.56 55.09 -82.37
CA ASP A 418 6.90 55.51 -81.01
C ASP A 418 5.65 55.87 -80.17
N GLN A 419 4.60 56.42 -80.80
CA GLN A 419 3.28 56.56 -80.15
C GLN A 419 2.64 55.19 -79.83
N VAL A 420 2.70 54.22 -80.74
CA VAL A 420 2.20 52.85 -80.49
C VAL A 420 2.96 52.18 -79.35
N LYS A 421 4.30 52.30 -79.29
CA LYS A 421 5.09 51.81 -78.15
C LYS A 421 4.65 52.45 -76.84
N ASN A 422 4.50 53.77 -76.80
CA ASN A 422 4.08 54.50 -75.59
C ASN A 422 2.64 54.18 -75.15
N LEU A 423 1.76 53.77 -76.07
CA LEU A 423 0.44 53.22 -75.73
C LEU A 423 0.54 51.78 -75.24
N GLN A 424 1.45 50.99 -75.82
CA GLN A 424 1.68 49.60 -75.43
C GLN A 424 2.32 49.48 -74.03
N THR A 425 3.25 50.36 -73.64
CA THR A 425 3.81 50.38 -72.28
C THR A 425 2.76 50.75 -71.24
N ARG A 426 1.95 51.78 -71.50
CA ARG A 426 0.79 52.14 -70.65
C ARG A 426 -0.22 51.00 -70.53
N ALA A 427 -0.48 50.27 -71.62
CA ALA A 427 -1.37 49.11 -71.61
C ALA A 427 -0.77 47.86 -70.93
N SER A 428 0.54 47.82 -70.63
CA SER A 428 1.12 46.88 -69.65
C SER A 428 1.05 47.44 -68.23
N GLU A 429 1.41 48.71 -68.01
CA GLU A 429 1.36 49.37 -66.70
C GLU A 429 -0.05 49.30 -66.08
N GLU A 430 -1.11 49.53 -66.86
CA GLU A 430 -2.51 49.37 -66.42
C GLU A 430 -2.87 47.92 -66.06
N LYS A 431 -2.32 46.92 -66.76
CA LYS A 431 -2.54 45.50 -66.45
C LYS A 431 -1.79 45.05 -65.20
N ASP A 432 -0.58 45.55 -65.01
CA ASP A 432 0.24 45.26 -63.82
C ASP A 432 -0.40 45.88 -62.57
N LEU A 433 -0.93 47.11 -62.69
CA LEU A 433 -1.75 47.75 -61.65
C LEU A 433 -3.06 46.98 -61.39
N GLN A 434 -3.74 46.48 -62.43
CA GLN A 434 -4.96 45.67 -62.27
C GLN A 434 -4.67 44.31 -61.62
N SER A 435 -3.54 43.68 -61.95
CA SER A 435 -3.04 42.45 -61.32
C SER A 435 -2.74 42.67 -59.83
N LEU A 436 -2.02 43.75 -59.50
CA LEU A 436 -1.74 44.13 -58.12
C LEU A 436 -3.01 44.45 -57.32
N ALA A 437 -3.99 45.10 -57.94
CA ALA A 437 -5.30 45.35 -57.33
C ALA A 437 -6.05 44.03 -57.04
N LEU A 438 -6.07 43.08 -57.98
CA LEU A 438 -6.68 41.77 -57.77
C LEU A 438 -6.00 41.02 -56.60
N HIS A 439 -4.68 40.85 -56.65
CA HIS A 439 -3.91 40.17 -55.60
C HIS A 439 -4.06 40.81 -54.22
N THR A 440 -4.13 42.15 -54.13
CA THR A 440 -4.39 42.82 -52.84
C THR A 440 -5.81 42.61 -52.34
N THR A 441 -6.83 42.59 -53.22
CA THR A 441 -8.22 42.24 -52.81
C THR A 441 -8.38 40.79 -52.40
N ASP A 442 -7.70 39.83 -53.05
CA ASP A 442 -7.78 38.41 -52.68
C ASP A 442 -7.07 38.14 -51.36
N ARG A 443 -5.88 38.72 -51.13
CA ARG A 443 -5.20 38.69 -49.82
C ARG A 443 -6.05 39.30 -48.70
N LEU A 444 -6.84 40.34 -48.97
CA LEU A 444 -7.79 40.89 -48.00
C LEU A 444 -8.97 39.93 -47.73
N LYS A 445 -9.48 39.21 -48.74
CA LYS A 445 -10.51 38.16 -48.55
C LYS A 445 -9.96 37.02 -47.70
N GLU A 446 -8.74 36.55 -47.97
CA GLU A 446 -8.09 35.50 -47.18
C GLU A 446 -7.94 35.89 -45.71
N MET A 447 -7.48 37.11 -45.41
CA MET A 447 -7.38 37.60 -44.04
C MET A 447 -8.75 37.72 -43.36
N LEU A 448 -9.78 38.20 -44.06
CA LEU A 448 -11.16 38.28 -43.51
C LEU A 448 -11.82 36.90 -43.33
N LEU A 449 -11.51 35.92 -44.17
CA LEU A 449 -11.95 34.54 -44.00
C LEU A 449 -11.25 33.90 -42.80
N LYS A 450 -9.95 34.14 -42.63
CA LYS A 450 -9.20 33.68 -41.47
C LYS A 450 -9.69 34.32 -40.17
N GLU A 451 -9.92 35.64 -40.15
CA GLU A 451 -10.50 36.33 -38.98
C GLU A 451 -11.85 35.72 -38.58
N ARG A 452 -12.67 35.33 -39.57
CA ARG A 452 -13.95 34.64 -39.33
C ARG A 452 -13.78 33.21 -38.79
N SER A 453 -12.82 32.43 -39.29
CA SER A 453 -12.55 31.09 -38.74
C SER A 453 -11.98 31.17 -37.33
N ASP A 454 -11.05 32.09 -37.08
CA ASP A 454 -10.40 32.29 -35.79
C ASP A 454 -11.44 32.78 -34.76
N ARG A 455 -12.34 33.69 -35.15
CA ARG A 455 -13.49 34.12 -34.33
C ARG A 455 -14.48 32.99 -34.04
N ALA A 456 -14.77 32.13 -35.02
CA ALA A 456 -15.65 30.97 -34.80
C ALA A 456 -15.02 29.96 -33.82
N ALA A 457 -13.72 29.69 -33.95
CA ALA A 457 -12.99 28.80 -33.03
C ALA A 457 -12.87 29.38 -31.61
N LEU A 458 -12.73 30.70 -31.47
CA LEU A 458 -12.83 31.38 -30.16
C LEU A 458 -14.23 31.26 -29.56
N GLN A 459 -15.28 31.33 -30.38
CA GLN A 459 -16.66 31.23 -29.92
C GLN A 459 -17.03 29.81 -29.43
N THR A 460 -16.60 28.74 -30.11
CA THR A 460 -16.75 27.37 -29.56
C THR A 460 -15.92 27.18 -28.31
N ARG A 461 -14.68 27.69 -28.26
CA ARG A 461 -13.83 27.56 -27.07
C ARG A 461 -14.37 28.31 -25.84
N LEU A 462 -15.14 29.38 -26.03
CA LEU A 462 -15.88 30.04 -24.96
C LEU A 462 -17.06 29.19 -24.47
N GLN A 463 -17.81 28.55 -25.38
CA GLN A 463 -18.90 27.64 -25.03
C GLN A 463 -18.39 26.42 -24.23
N GLU A 464 -17.28 25.80 -24.67
CA GLU A 464 -16.60 24.76 -23.89
C GLU A 464 -16.18 25.23 -22.50
N LEU A 465 -15.75 26.50 -22.36
CA LEU A 465 -15.34 27.04 -21.06
C LEU A 465 -16.54 27.28 -20.13
N GLU A 466 -17.67 27.76 -20.67
CA GLU A 466 -18.92 27.90 -19.93
C GLU A 466 -19.49 26.55 -19.47
N GLU A 467 -19.45 25.53 -20.34
CA GLU A 467 -19.91 24.18 -19.99
C GLU A 467 -19.03 23.53 -18.91
N ARG A 468 -17.71 23.66 -19.02
CA ARG A 468 -16.76 23.24 -17.96
C ARG A 468 -17.04 23.99 -16.65
N TYR A 469 -17.28 25.30 -16.69
CA TYR A 469 -17.57 26.10 -15.51
C TYR A 469 -18.88 25.66 -14.82
N ARG A 470 -19.95 25.42 -15.58
CA ARG A 470 -21.21 24.86 -15.05
C ARG A 470 -20.99 23.48 -14.43
N SER A 471 -20.26 22.58 -15.10
CA SER A 471 -19.95 21.26 -14.56
C SER A 471 -19.14 21.33 -13.25
N THR A 472 -18.19 22.26 -13.14
CA THR A 472 -17.46 22.46 -11.87
C THR A 472 -18.32 23.06 -10.75
N LEU A 473 -19.33 23.88 -11.07
CA LEU A 473 -20.31 24.36 -10.09
C LEU A 473 -21.22 23.22 -9.60
N GLU A 474 -21.73 22.38 -10.51
CA GLU A 474 -22.52 21.20 -10.17
C GLU A 474 -21.73 20.21 -9.31
N GLN A 475 -20.43 20.02 -9.59
CA GLN A 475 -19.54 19.19 -8.77
C GLN A 475 -19.32 19.80 -7.37
N LEU A 476 -19.12 21.13 -7.27
CA LEU A 476 -19.02 21.83 -5.98
C LEU A 476 -20.31 21.71 -5.16
N GLU A 477 -21.47 21.87 -5.79
CA GLU A 477 -22.77 21.72 -5.12
C GLU A 477 -22.99 20.27 -4.65
N GLN A 478 -22.61 19.26 -5.45
CA GLN A 478 -22.65 17.86 -5.02
C GLN A 478 -21.69 17.57 -3.86
N LEU A 479 -20.48 18.15 -3.85
CA LEU A 479 -19.53 18.00 -2.74
C LEU A 479 -20.06 18.67 -1.46
N HIS A 480 -20.61 19.87 -1.55
CA HIS A 480 -21.21 20.55 -0.41
C HIS A 480 -22.42 19.78 0.15
N ASN A 481 -23.28 19.23 -0.71
CA ASN A 481 -24.38 18.36 -0.27
C ASN A 481 -23.90 17.09 0.45
N ARG A 482 -22.79 16.47 0.01
CA ARG A 482 -22.15 15.34 0.73
C ARG A 482 -21.56 15.78 2.07
N GLU A 483 -20.84 16.90 2.10
CA GLU A 483 -20.29 17.50 3.32
C GLU A 483 -21.39 17.74 4.37
N ASP A 484 -22.55 18.24 3.94
CA ASP A 484 -23.69 18.52 4.80
C ASP A 484 -24.42 17.25 5.28
N GLN A 485 -24.38 16.17 4.50
CA GLN A 485 -24.80 14.83 4.94
C GLN A 485 -23.84 14.27 6.00
N HIS A 486 -22.53 14.43 5.82
CA HIS A 486 -21.54 14.01 6.82
C HIS A 486 -21.66 14.82 8.13
N LYS A 487 -21.89 16.13 8.08
CA LYS A 487 -22.18 16.96 9.27
C LYS A 487 -23.43 16.49 10.02
N LYS A 488 -24.49 16.07 9.31
CA LYS A 488 -25.72 15.52 9.93
C LYS A 488 -25.47 14.15 10.56
N ALA A 489 -24.68 13.28 9.91
CA ALA A 489 -24.28 11.99 10.45
C ALA A 489 -23.43 12.12 11.73
N LEU A 490 -22.44 13.03 11.73
CA LEU A 490 -21.60 13.32 12.91
C LEU A 490 -22.44 13.78 14.10
N ARG A 491 -23.35 14.75 13.91
CA ARG A 491 -24.26 15.22 14.98
C ARG A 491 -25.14 14.10 15.54
N SER A 492 -25.65 13.21 14.69
CA SER A 492 -26.42 12.04 15.13
C SER A 492 -25.58 11.08 15.99
N LEU A 493 -24.29 10.93 15.66
CA LEU A 493 -23.35 10.09 16.40
C LEU A 493 -22.96 10.74 17.73
N GLU A 494 -22.71 12.05 17.78
CA GLU A 494 -22.51 12.87 19.00
C GLU A 494 -23.74 12.78 19.93
N ASP A 495 -24.94 12.92 19.36
CA ASP A 495 -26.23 12.72 20.04
C ASP A 495 -26.42 11.28 20.54
N SER A 496 -25.80 10.28 19.92
CA SER A 496 -25.82 8.89 20.42
C SER A 496 -24.81 8.69 21.55
N MET A 497 -23.60 9.25 21.40
CA MET A 497 -22.52 9.14 22.39
C MET A 497 -22.94 9.75 23.72
N THR A 498 -23.42 11.00 23.70
CA THR A 498 -23.93 11.70 24.90
C THR A 498 -25.06 10.95 25.59
N LYS A 499 -25.97 10.29 24.84
CA LYS A 499 -27.01 9.40 25.41
C LYS A 499 -26.40 8.15 26.07
N THR A 500 -25.40 7.50 25.46
CA THR A 500 -24.71 6.36 26.11
C THR A 500 -23.92 6.78 27.35
N GLU A 501 -23.34 7.98 27.36
CA GLU A 501 -22.62 8.52 28.52
C GLU A 501 -23.56 8.87 29.67
N ALA A 502 -24.70 9.50 29.39
CA ALA A 502 -25.76 9.72 30.37
C ALA A 502 -26.25 8.40 31.00
N LEU A 503 -26.46 7.36 30.18
CA LEU A 503 -26.80 6.01 30.66
C LEU A 503 -25.70 5.39 31.54
N ARG A 504 -24.42 5.49 31.15
CA ARG A 504 -23.28 5.01 31.97
C ARG A 504 -23.19 5.77 33.31
N VAL A 505 -23.46 7.07 33.32
CA VAL A 505 -23.47 7.89 34.54
C VAL A 505 -24.63 7.49 35.46
N GLN A 506 -25.83 7.26 34.91
CA GLN A 506 -26.97 6.75 35.68
C GLN A 506 -26.66 5.36 36.29
N GLN A 507 -26.14 4.43 35.49
CA GLN A 507 -25.77 3.09 35.97
C GLN A 507 -24.77 3.15 37.14
N ARG A 508 -23.72 3.96 37.03
CA ARG A 508 -22.74 4.19 38.11
C ARG A 508 -23.38 4.79 39.36
N ALA A 509 -24.35 5.69 39.21
CA ALA A 509 -25.08 6.26 40.35
C ALA A 509 -25.98 5.22 41.04
N GLU A 510 -26.65 4.34 40.29
CA GLU A 510 -27.43 3.23 40.83
C GLU A 510 -26.55 2.18 41.53
N GLU A 511 -25.38 1.86 40.99
CA GLU A 511 -24.40 0.95 41.61
C GLU A 511 -23.81 1.55 42.90
N MET A 512 -23.47 2.84 42.90
CA MET A 512 -23.04 3.57 44.09
C MET A 512 -24.12 3.57 45.18
N LYS A 513 -25.39 3.74 44.80
CA LYS A 513 -26.52 3.65 45.73
C LYS A 513 -26.70 2.23 46.29
N ARG A 514 -26.66 1.20 45.44
CA ARG A 514 -26.78 -0.21 45.87
C ARG A 514 -25.64 -0.61 46.82
N THR A 515 -24.41 -0.21 46.54
CA THR A 515 -23.25 -0.47 47.41
C THR A 515 -23.35 0.27 48.74
N GLN A 516 -23.84 1.52 48.75
CA GLN A 516 -24.13 2.26 49.99
C GLN A 516 -25.25 1.60 50.82
N GLU A 517 -26.33 1.14 50.19
CA GLU A 517 -27.41 0.40 50.85
C GLU A 517 -26.92 -0.93 51.46
N LEU A 518 -26.04 -1.65 50.76
CA LEU A 518 -25.41 -2.86 51.29
C LEU A 518 -24.47 -2.56 52.47
N GLY A 519 -23.68 -1.49 52.40
CA GLY A 519 -22.84 -1.03 53.51
C GLY A 519 -23.65 -0.64 54.75
N ASN A 520 -24.80 0.00 54.57
CA ASN A 520 -25.75 0.31 55.65
C ASN A 520 -26.36 -0.96 56.26
N LYS A 521 -26.77 -1.94 55.43
CA LYS A 521 -27.28 -3.24 55.89
C LYS A 521 -26.23 -4.03 56.67
N ALA A 522 -25.00 -4.11 56.18
CA ALA A 522 -23.89 -4.75 56.89
C ALA A 522 -23.58 -4.06 58.23
N SER A 523 -23.67 -2.72 58.28
CA SER A 523 -23.49 -1.94 59.51
C SER A 523 -24.60 -2.17 60.54
N ALA A 524 -25.85 -2.40 60.09
CA ALA A 524 -26.96 -2.77 60.96
C ALA A 524 -26.79 -4.18 61.54
N LEU A 525 -26.53 -5.18 60.68
CA LEU A 525 -26.28 -6.57 61.08
C LEU A 525 -25.09 -6.70 62.05
N LYS A 526 -24.04 -5.89 61.88
CA LYS A 526 -22.92 -5.86 62.82
C LYS A 526 -23.33 -5.44 64.23
N ARG A 527 -24.15 -4.39 64.36
CA ARG A 527 -24.70 -3.94 65.67
C ARG A 527 -25.61 -5.01 66.28
N GLU A 528 -26.42 -5.67 65.46
CA GLU A 528 -27.31 -6.75 65.89
C GLU A 528 -26.53 -7.95 66.45
N VAL A 529 -25.43 -8.34 65.79
CA VAL A 529 -24.48 -9.35 66.30
C VAL A 529 -23.79 -8.91 67.59
N GLU A 530 -23.48 -7.62 67.76
CA GLU A 530 -22.91 -7.08 69.01
C GLU A 530 -23.93 -7.12 70.16
N ILE A 531 -25.20 -6.81 69.91
CA ILE A 531 -26.31 -6.94 70.88
C ILE A 531 -26.54 -8.40 71.27
N LEU A 532 -26.59 -9.31 70.30
CA LEU A 532 -26.73 -10.76 70.55
C LEU A 532 -25.56 -11.32 71.37
N ARG A 533 -24.32 -10.85 71.12
CA ARG A 533 -23.14 -11.21 71.93
C ARG A 533 -23.23 -10.66 73.36
N ALA A 534 -23.82 -9.49 73.59
CA ALA A 534 -24.04 -8.96 74.94
C ALA A 534 -25.11 -9.79 75.69
N SER A 535 -26.23 -10.10 75.02
CA SER A 535 -27.29 -10.99 75.53
C SER A 535 -26.72 -12.36 75.94
N ALA A 536 -25.92 -13.00 75.08
CA ALA A 536 -25.32 -14.31 75.37
C ALA A 536 -24.41 -14.32 76.61
N ARG A 537 -23.69 -13.21 76.91
CA ARG A 537 -22.92 -13.08 78.17
C ARG A 537 -23.85 -13.01 79.38
N GLN A 538 -24.88 -12.17 79.33
CA GLN A 538 -25.84 -12.03 80.43
C GLN A 538 -26.60 -13.33 80.72
N HIS A 539 -26.90 -14.13 79.69
CA HIS A 539 -27.47 -15.47 79.87
C HIS A 539 -26.47 -16.47 80.50
N LYS A 540 -25.17 -16.37 80.17
CA LYS A 540 -24.12 -17.18 80.80
C LYS A 540 -23.97 -16.86 82.29
N GLU A 541 -23.96 -15.57 82.65
CA GLU A 541 -23.90 -15.10 84.05
C GLU A 541 -25.10 -15.62 84.87
N LYS A 542 -26.33 -15.50 84.32
CA LYS A 542 -27.55 -16.05 84.93
C LYS A 542 -27.50 -17.58 85.08
N MET A 543 -26.90 -18.29 84.12
CA MET A 543 -26.73 -19.75 84.21
C MET A 543 -25.76 -20.13 85.34
N GLN A 544 -24.70 -19.37 85.57
CA GLN A 544 -23.75 -19.62 86.68
C GLN A 544 -24.44 -19.42 88.05
N GLN A 545 -25.21 -18.34 88.21
CA GLN A 545 -26.00 -18.09 89.44
C GLN A 545 -27.01 -19.21 89.74
N LEU A 546 -27.61 -19.82 88.71
CA LEU A 546 -28.52 -20.97 88.86
C LEU A 546 -27.79 -22.26 89.29
N HIS A 547 -26.52 -22.45 88.93
CA HIS A 547 -25.74 -23.61 89.38
C HIS A 547 -25.36 -23.51 90.87
N GLU A 548 -24.99 -22.32 91.35
CA GLU A 548 -24.74 -22.08 92.78
C GLU A 548 -26.01 -22.33 93.62
N LEU A 549 -27.16 -21.83 93.16
CA LEU A 549 -28.45 -22.06 93.80
C LEU A 549 -28.85 -23.55 93.83
N LEU A 550 -28.59 -24.32 92.76
CA LEU A 550 -28.87 -25.76 92.76
C LEU A 550 -27.98 -26.52 93.75
N ALA A 551 -26.67 -26.23 93.78
CA ALA A 551 -25.73 -26.89 94.71
C ALA A 551 -26.15 -26.69 96.18
N SER A 552 -26.50 -25.46 96.57
CA SER A 552 -27.01 -25.15 97.93
C SER A 552 -28.30 -25.89 98.30
N ARG A 553 -29.11 -26.31 97.32
CA ARG A 553 -30.41 -26.94 97.53
C ARG A 553 -30.33 -28.46 97.67
N GLU A 554 -29.39 -29.12 96.99
CA GLU A 554 -29.12 -30.55 97.21
C GLU A 554 -28.59 -30.82 98.63
N GLU A 555 -27.77 -29.92 99.18
CA GLU A 555 -27.23 -30.05 100.53
C GLU A 555 -28.27 -29.82 101.64
N MET A 556 -29.36 -29.12 101.33
CA MET A 556 -30.55 -29.04 102.19
C MET A 556 -31.33 -30.37 102.20
N HIS A 557 -31.65 -30.92 101.02
CA HIS A 557 -32.41 -32.17 100.94
C HIS A 557 -31.68 -33.40 101.52
N ARG A 558 -30.33 -33.39 101.55
CA ARG A 558 -29.55 -34.41 102.30
C ARG A 558 -29.82 -34.42 103.81
N LYS A 559 -30.35 -33.34 104.40
CA LYS A 559 -30.60 -33.23 105.85
C LYS A 559 -32.02 -33.64 106.24
N GLU A 560 -33.01 -33.49 105.36
CA GLU A 560 -34.41 -33.89 105.61
C GLU A 560 -34.64 -35.42 105.59
N LEU A 561 -33.81 -36.16 104.85
CA LEU A 561 -33.91 -37.61 104.70
C LEU A 561 -33.46 -38.42 105.94
N ALA A 562 -33.01 -37.76 107.02
CA ALA A 562 -32.47 -38.42 108.21
C ALA A 562 -33.52 -38.95 109.20
N THR A 563 -34.83 -38.65 109.03
CA THR A 563 -35.86 -38.97 110.03
C THR A 563 -37.16 -39.57 109.46
N ARG A 564 -37.30 -40.90 109.51
CA ARG A 564 -38.53 -41.66 109.85
C ARG A 564 -38.25 -43.16 109.90
N LEU A 565 -39.02 -43.89 110.71
CA LEU A 565 -38.91 -45.35 110.91
C LEU A 565 -40.29 -46.03 110.89
N LEU A 566 -40.30 -47.36 110.94
CA LEU A 566 -41.42 -48.27 110.62
C LEU A 566 -42.25 -48.65 111.89
N PRO A 567 -43.09 -49.71 111.91
CA PRO A 567 -44.50 -49.64 111.53
C PRO A 567 -45.47 -50.20 112.60
N GLY A 568 -46.80 -50.07 112.40
CA GLY A 568 -47.79 -50.89 113.13
C GLY A 568 -49.14 -50.26 113.46
N GLY A 569 -49.35 -48.97 113.20
CA GLY A 569 -50.60 -48.27 113.53
C GLY A 569 -51.77 -48.53 112.55
N THR A 570 -52.93 -47.95 112.88
CA THR A 570 -54.14 -47.91 112.01
C THR A 570 -53.87 -47.33 110.62
N GLU A 571 -52.84 -46.50 110.50
CA GLU A 571 -52.27 -45.98 109.25
C GLU A 571 -52.01 -47.08 108.20
N PHE A 572 -51.72 -48.33 108.59
CA PHE A 572 -51.52 -49.43 107.63
C PHE A 572 -52.78 -49.70 106.78
N LYS A 573 -53.98 -49.57 107.34
CA LYS A 573 -55.23 -49.73 106.57
C LYS A 573 -55.48 -48.56 105.63
N GLU A 574 -55.07 -47.36 106.03
CA GLU A 574 -55.14 -46.16 105.18
C GLU A 574 -54.07 -46.18 104.08
N ALA A 575 -52.89 -46.75 104.36
CA ALA A 575 -51.83 -46.99 103.39
C ALA A 575 -52.24 -48.04 102.33
N VAL A 576 -52.96 -49.10 102.72
CA VAL A 576 -53.55 -50.06 101.78
C VAL A 576 -54.59 -49.38 100.89
N ALA A 577 -55.46 -48.52 101.44
CA ALA A 577 -56.40 -47.74 100.62
C ALA A 577 -55.68 -46.78 99.66
N LYS A 578 -54.57 -46.14 100.11
CA LYS A 578 -53.72 -45.28 99.27
C LYS A 578 -52.98 -46.05 98.18
N GLU A 579 -52.53 -47.29 98.41
CA GLU A 579 -51.95 -48.13 97.36
C GLU A 579 -53.00 -48.70 96.40
N VAL A 580 -54.25 -48.96 96.81
CA VAL A 580 -55.33 -49.27 95.84
C VAL A 580 -55.54 -48.10 94.87
N VAL A 581 -55.66 -46.87 95.39
CA VAL A 581 -55.76 -45.66 94.55
C VAL A 581 -54.49 -45.43 93.71
N ALA A 582 -53.29 -45.72 94.25
CA ALA A 582 -52.04 -45.62 93.49
C ALA A 582 -51.93 -46.69 92.39
N ILE A 583 -52.50 -47.89 92.59
CA ILE A 583 -52.59 -48.95 91.59
C ILE A 583 -53.56 -48.54 90.48
N GLU A 584 -54.74 -48.00 90.82
CA GLU A 584 -55.69 -47.45 89.84
C GLU A 584 -55.06 -46.30 89.03
N GLN A 585 -54.34 -45.37 89.68
CA GLN A 585 -53.60 -44.31 89.00
C GLN A 585 -52.48 -44.86 88.10
N ARG A 586 -51.72 -45.87 88.54
CA ARG A 586 -50.70 -46.56 87.72
C ARG A 586 -51.32 -47.30 86.53
N PHE A 587 -52.54 -47.83 86.64
CA PHE A 587 -53.26 -48.44 85.52
C PHE A 587 -53.76 -47.38 84.53
N ALA A 588 -54.33 -46.27 85.02
CA ALA A 588 -54.72 -45.14 84.18
C ALA A 588 -53.52 -44.56 83.41
N GLN A 589 -52.37 -44.36 84.08
CA GLN A 589 -51.13 -43.92 83.42
C GLN A 589 -50.62 -44.92 82.39
N LYS A 590 -50.65 -46.24 82.68
CA LYS A 590 -50.30 -47.26 81.68
C LYS A 590 -51.25 -47.26 80.47
N GLN A 591 -52.53 -46.95 80.67
CA GLN A 591 -53.46 -46.82 79.56
C GLN A 591 -53.14 -45.58 78.71
N THR A 592 -52.90 -44.41 79.32
CA THR A 592 -52.49 -43.22 78.57
C THR A 592 -51.13 -43.41 77.86
N ASP A 593 -50.17 -44.10 78.47
CA ASP A 593 -48.89 -44.44 77.85
C ASP A 593 -49.06 -45.33 76.61
N LEU A 594 -50.02 -46.26 76.64
CA LEU A 594 -50.32 -47.16 75.51
C LEU A 594 -51.08 -46.43 74.40
N GLU A 595 -52.08 -45.62 74.75
CA GLU A 595 -52.82 -44.77 73.80
C GLU A 595 -51.89 -43.76 73.12
N GLN A 596 -50.96 -43.15 73.88
CA GLN A 596 -49.96 -42.24 73.33
C GLN A 596 -48.98 -42.97 72.41
N LYS A 597 -48.46 -44.15 72.78
CA LYS A 597 -47.63 -44.98 71.89
C LYS A 597 -48.34 -45.38 70.60
N ILE A 598 -49.64 -45.69 70.65
CA ILE A 598 -50.47 -45.94 69.46
C ILE A 598 -50.61 -44.67 68.61
N SER A 599 -50.73 -43.49 69.24
CA SER A 599 -50.78 -42.21 68.53
C SER A 599 -49.45 -41.87 67.82
N ASP A 600 -48.31 -42.15 68.46
CA ASP A 600 -46.99 -41.88 67.91
C ASP A 600 -46.62 -42.89 66.82
N ALA A 601 -46.98 -44.17 66.97
CA ALA A 601 -46.84 -45.16 65.90
C ALA A 601 -47.67 -44.78 64.66
N ARG A 602 -48.90 -44.28 64.84
CA ARG A 602 -49.73 -43.76 63.72
C ARG A 602 -49.10 -42.51 63.08
N ARG A 603 -48.52 -41.61 63.88
CA ARG A 603 -47.80 -40.42 63.39
C ARG A 603 -46.54 -40.79 62.60
N GLN A 604 -45.80 -41.82 63.02
CA GLN A 604 -44.65 -42.37 62.30
C GLN A 604 -45.06 -43.01 60.96
N TYR A 605 -46.16 -43.78 60.93
CA TYR A 605 -46.71 -44.33 59.67
C TYR A 605 -47.14 -43.24 58.69
N ALA A 606 -47.81 -42.19 59.16
CA ALA A 606 -48.19 -41.05 58.31
C ALA A 606 -46.97 -40.32 57.73
N ALA A 607 -45.92 -40.10 58.53
CA ALA A 607 -44.67 -39.51 58.06
C ALA A 607 -43.98 -40.36 56.99
N LEU A 608 -44.01 -41.70 57.13
CA LEU A 608 -43.52 -42.62 56.11
C LEU A 608 -44.34 -42.57 54.81
N GLU A 609 -45.68 -42.49 54.88
CA GLU A 609 -46.51 -42.28 53.69
C GLU A 609 -46.18 -40.97 52.97
N ASP A 610 -45.98 -39.88 53.71
CA ASP A 610 -45.60 -38.59 53.11
C ASP A 610 -44.18 -38.61 52.53
N GLU A 611 -43.21 -39.29 53.15
CA GLU A 611 -41.89 -39.55 52.57
C GLU A 611 -42.00 -40.35 51.25
N PHE A 612 -42.82 -41.40 51.18
CA PHE A 612 -43.07 -42.17 49.95
C PHE A 612 -43.75 -41.34 48.86
N ARG A 613 -44.74 -40.51 49.21
CA ARG A 613 -45.42 -39.61 48.26
C ARG A 613 -44.45 -38.55 47.70
N MET A 614 -43.59 -38.01 48.55
CA MET A 614 -42.56 -37.06 48.15
C MET A 614 -41.49 -37.71 47.25
N ALA A 615 -41.07 -38.95 47.54
CA ALA A 615 -40.19 -39.72 46.67
C ALA A 615 -40.80 -39.97 45.28
N LEU A 616 -42.06 -40.41 45.21
CA LEU A 616 -42.78 -40.56 43.94
C LEU A 616 -42.90 -39.25 43.14
N THR A 617 -43.10 -38.14 43.84
CA THR A 617 -43.17 -36.79 43.23
C THR A 617 -41.81 -36.36 42.65
N ILE A 618 -40.72 -36.65 43.36
CA ILE A 618 -39.35 -36.40 42.89
C ILE A 618 -39.04 -37.25 41.65
N GLU A 619 -39.37 -38.54 41.67
CA GLU A 619 -39.07 -39.44 40.55
C GLU A 619 -39.91 -39.08 39.31
N ALA A 620 -41.19 -38.74 39.47
CA ALA A 620 -42.02 -38.23 38.38
C ALA A 620 -41.46 -36.94 37.75
N LYS A 621 -40.88 -36.03 38.56
CA LYS A 621 -40.20 -34.83 38.07
C LYS A 621 -38.90 -35.14 37.32
N ARG A 622 -38.12 -36.13 37.78
CA ARG A 622 -36.93 -36.60 37.06
C ARG A 622 -37.29 -37.21 35.71
N PHE A 623 -38.42 -37.93 35.62
CA PHE A 623 -38.95 -38.41 34.35
C PHE A 623 -39.40 -37.26 33.41
N SER A 624 -39.98 -36.17 33.92
CA SER A 624 -40.31 -35.01 33.06
C SER A 624 -39.05 -34.29 32.58
N GLU A 625 -38.06 -34.07 33.44
CA GLU A 625 -36.75 -33.46 33.09
C GLU A 625 -36.01 -34.28 32.02
N VAL A 626 -36.01 -35.62 32.13
CA VAL A 626 -35.42 -36.52 31.13
C VAL A 626 -36.20 -36.46 29.80
N LYS A 627 -37.54 -36.38 29.85
CA LYS A 627 -38.37 -36.24 28.64
C LYS A 627 -38.13 -34.90 27.94
N GLU A 628 -38.13 -33.80 28.69
CA GLU A 628 -37.84 -32.45 28.18
C GLU A 628 -36.44 -32.39 27.55
N GLY A 629 -35.45 -33.05 28.15
CA GLY A 629 -34.12 -33.22 27.55
C GLY A 629 -34.12 -34.00 26.24
N PHE A 630 -34.91 -35.06 26.12
CA PHE A 630 -35.04 -35.84 24.88
C PHE A 630 -35.77 -35.07 23.78
N ASP A 631 -36.84 -34.36 24.13
CA ASP A 631 -37.61 -33.51 23.21
C ASP A 631 -36.73 -32.34 22.70
N GLN A 632 -35.93 -31.72 23.58
CA GLN A 632 -34.95 -30.68 23.22
C GLN A 632 -33.86 -31.20 22.26
N VAL A 633 -33.25 -32.36 22.55
CA VAL A 633 -32.25 -32.99 21.65
C VAL A 633 -32.88 -33.37 20.30
N SER A 634 -34.16 -33.76 20.30
CA SER A 634 -34.89 -34.06 19.06
C SER A 634 -35.16 -32.81 18.20
N ALA A 635 -35.37 -31.65 18.84
CA ALA A 635 -35.46 -30.35 18.15
C ALA A 635 -34.09 -29.91 17.61
N GLU A 636 -33.03 -29.99 18.41
CA GLU A 636 -31.66 -29.65 17.98
C GLU A 636 -31.19 -30.55 16.80
N LEU A 637 -31.60 -31.83 16.77
CA LEU A 637 -31.37 -32.73 15.64
C LEU A 637 -32.09 -32.27 14.35
N LEU A 638 -33.31 -31.75 14.47
CA LEU A 638 -34.08 -31.22 13.33
C LEU A 638 -33.44 -29.95 12.76
N ASP A 639 -33.01 -29.04 13.64
CA ASP A 639 -32.35 -27.79 13.22
C ASP A 639 -31.01 -28.10 12.53
N VAL A 640 -30.15 -28.94 13.12
CA VAL A 640 -28.89 -29.39 12.49
C VAL A 640 -29.14 -30.05 11.12
N LYS A 641 -30.20 -30.85 10.98
CA LYS A 641 -30.60 -31.45 9.70
C LYS A 641 -31.06 -30.40 8.68
N SER A 642 -31.71 -29.33 9.12
CA SER A 642 -32.09 -28.21 8.26
C SER A 642 -30.85 -27.41 7.81
N SER A 643 -29.91 -27.12 8.71
CA SER A 643 -28.65 -26.42 8.42
C SER A 643 -27.76 -27.22 7.47
N LEU A 644 -27.69 -28.55 7.64
CA LEU A 644 -26.99 -29.44 6.73
C LEU A 644 -27.58 -29.39 5.31
N SER A 645 -28.91 -29.38 5.18
CA SER A 645 -29.60 -29.25 3.89
C SER A 645 -29.30 -27.90 3.22
N GLN A 646 -29.30 -26.79 3.99
CA GLN A 646 -28.90 -25.47 3.48
C GLN A 646 -27.43 -25.44 3.06
N SER A 647 -26.53 -26.08 3.82
CA SER A 647 -25.10 -26.17 3.48
C SER A 647 -24.90 -26.93 2.17
N GLN A 648 -25.54 -28.09 1.99
CA GLN A 648 -25.51 -28.86 0.74
C GLN A 648 -26.11 -28.09 -0.45
N GLN A 649 -27.05 -27.18 -0.22
CA GLN A 649 -27.59 -26.32 -1.27
C GLN A 649 -26.62 -25.19 -1.66
N LYS A 650 -25.96 -24.55 -0.67
CA LYS A 650 -24.88 -23.58 -0.90
C LYS A 650 -23.68 -24.23 -1.62
N GLU A 651 -23.33 -25.46 -1.26
CA GLU A 651 -22.29 -26.25 -1.91
C GLU A 651 -22.59 -26.48 -3.41
N LYS A 652 -23.84 -26.86 -3.75
CA LYS A 652 -24.28 -27.00 -5.15
C LYS A 652 -24.22 -25.68 -5.92
N GLN A 653 -24.62 -24.58 -5.29
CA GLN A 653 -24.55 -23.24 -5.89
C GLN A 653 -23.09 -22.79 -6.13
N SER A 654 -22.19 -23.09 -5.19
CA SER A 654 -20.75 -22.90 -5.35
C SER A 654 -20.20 -23.76 -6.50
N ALA A 655 -20.60 -25.03 -6.59
CA ALA A 655 -20.18 -25.92 -7.67
C ALA A 655 -20.63 -25.44 -9.06
N SER A 656 -21.85 -24.89 -9.21
CA SER A 656 -22.27 -24.25 -10.46
C SER A 656 -21.47 -22.99 -10.79
N LEU A 657 -21.21 -22.12 -9.79
CA LEU A 657 -20.39 -20.92 -9.99
C LEU A 657 -18.96 -21.28 -10.41
N VAL A 658 -18.37 -22.33 -9.83
CA VAL A 658 -17.05 -22.85 -10.22
C VAL A 658 -17.07 -23.40 -11.65
N GLN A 659 -18.15 -24.03 -12.10
CA GLN A 659 -18.29 -24.45 -13.51
C GLN A 659 -18.40 -23.26 -14.46
N GLU A 660 -19.17 -22.22 -14.12
CA GLU A 660 -19.30 -20.98 -14.89
C GLU A 660 -17.98 -20.22 -15.00
N LEU A 661 -17.27 -20.04 -13.87
CA LEU A 661 -15.93 -19.46 -13.84
C LEU A 661 -14.93 -20.30 -14.65
N THR A 662 -15.01 -21.63 -14.59
CA THR A 662 -14.19 -22.53 -15.41
C THR A 662 -14.49 -22.39 -16.91
N ALA A 663 -15.74 -22.14 -17.29
CA ALA A 663 -16.12 -21.86 -18.67
C ALA A 663 -15.59 -20.49 -19.13
N MET A 664 -15.75 -19.45 -18.31
CA MET A 664 -15.23 -18.10 -18.58
C MET A 664 -13.70 -18.08 -18.72
N VAL A 665 -12.97 -18.80 -17.87
CA VAL A 665 -11.50 -18.93 -17.95
C VAL A 665 -11.07 -19.68 -19.22
N LYS A 666 -11.83 -20.69 -19.66
CA LYS A 666 -11.60 -21.34 -20.96
C LYS A 666 -11.82 -20.37 -22.12
N GLU A 667 -12.88 -19.56 -22.08
CA GLU A 667 -13.19 -18.58 -23.12
C GLU A 667 -12.14 -17.45 -23.19
N GLN A 668 -11.70 -16.92 -22.04
CA GLN A 668 -10.60 -15.96 -22.01
C GLN A 668 -9.29 -16.58 -22.52
N LYS A 669 -9.01 -17.85 -22.20
CA LYS A 669 -7.84 -18.55 -22.74
C LYS A 669 -7.89 -18.71 -24.26
N THR A 670 -9.05 -18.92 -24.87
CA THR A 670 -9.21 -18.90 -26.34
C THR A 670 -9.04 -17.48 -26.90
N ARG A 671 -9.70 -16.46 -26.33
CA ARG A 671 -9.55 -15.05 -26.76
C ARG A 671 -8.08 -14.59 -26.72
N ILE A 672 -7.33 -14.98 -25.69
CA ILE A 672 -5.89 -14.68 -25.56
C ILE A 672 -5.07 -15.43 -26.64
N ALA A 673 -5.40 -16.69 -26.93
CA ALA A 673 -4.74 -17.44 -27.99
C ALA A 673 -4.96 -16.82 -29.39
N ASP A 674 -6.18 -16.34 -29.66
CA ASP A 674 -6.54 -15.66 -30.91
C ASP A 674 -5.85 -14.29 -31.04
N LEU A 675 -5.80 -13.49 -29.96
CA LEU A 675 -5.03 -12.24 -29.92
C LEU A 675 -3.51 -12.48 -30.13
N LEU A 676 -2.96 -13.55 -29.54
CA LEU A 676 -1.56 -13.95 -29.77
C LEU A 676 -1.32 -14.44 -31.20
N LYS A 677 -2.32 -15.04 -31.86
CA LYS A 677 -2.26 -15.40 -33.28
C LYS A 677 -2.26 -14.16 -34.17
N ALA A 678 -3.25 -13.27 -34.00
CA ALA A 678 -3.35 -12.02 -34.75
C ALA A 678 -2.10 -11.14 -34.59
N LYS A 679 -1.51 -11.07 -33.38
CA LYS A 679 -0.25 -10.35 -33.15
C LYS A 679 0.95 -10.96 -33.89
N ARG A 680 1.00 -12.28 -34.06
CA ARG A 680 2.04 -12.96 -34.88
C ARG A 680 1.84 -12.71 -36.37
N GLU A 681 0.60 -12.71 -36.83
CA GLU A 681 0.24 -12.46 -38.23
C GLU A 681 0.60 -11.01 -38.62
N ALA A 682 0.20 -10.02 -37.81
CA ALA A 682 0.61 -8.62 -38.00
C ALA A 682 2.14 -8.44 -37.93
N ALA A 683 2.84 -9.14 -37.03
CA ALA A 683 4.31 -9.09 -36.96
C ALA A 683 4.98 -9.69 -38.22
N ALA A 684 4.36 -10.69 -38.85
CA ALA A 684 4.82 -11.25 -40.12
C ALA A 684 4.60 -10.26 -41.29
N GLU A 685 3.46 -9.57 -41.33
CA GLU A 685 3.17 -8.51 -42.31
C GLU A 685 4.13 -7.31 -42.17
N PHE A 686 4.42 -6.88 -40.95
CA PHE A 686 5.44 -5.85 -40.73
C PHE A 686 6.83 -6.32 -41.20
N LYS A 687 7.20 -7.59 -40.95
CA LYS A 687 8.48 -8.14 -41.42
C LYS A 687 8.58 -8.18 -42.94
N THR A 688 7.55 -8.64 -43.66
CA THR A 688 7.56 -8.63 -45.14
C THR A 688 7.56 -7.20 -45.70
N ARG A 689 6.87 -6.26 -45.06
CA ARG A 689 6.88 -4.84 -45.45
C ARG A 689 8.25 -4.19 -45.21
N VAL A 690 8.98 -4.57 -44.16
CA VAL A 690 10.37 -4.15 -43.94
C VAL A 690 11.28 -4.67 -45.04
N HIS A 691 11.25 -5.98 -45.36
CA HIS A 691 12.07 -6.54 -46.45
C HIS A 691 11.75 -5.90 -47.82
N SER A 692 10.48 -5.53 -48.07
CA SER A 692 10.07 -4.76 -49.25
C SER A 692 10.62 -3.32 -49.29
N LEU A 693 10.86 -2.69 -48.14
CA LEU A 693 11.49 -1.37 -48.05
C LEU A 693 13.01 -1.47 -48.17
N GLU A 694 13.62 -2.50 -47.57
CA GLU A 694 15.05 -2.80 -47.68
C GLU A 694 15.46 -3.06 -49.13
N SER A 695 14.72 -3.89 -49.87
CA SER A 695 14.95 -4.13 -51.31
C SER A 695 14.89 -2.83 -52.13
N ARG A 696 13.91 -1.96 -51.87
CA ARG A 696 13.80 -0.67 -52.58
C ARG A 696 14.97 0.26 -52.26
N LEU A 697 15.42 0.29 -51.00
CA LEU A 697 16.60 1.03 -50.58
C LEU A 697 17.90 0.50 -51.22
N GLU A 698 17.98 -0.78 -51.55
CA GLU A 698 19.10 -1.33 -52.36
C GLU A 698 19.04 -0.90 -53.82
N ASP A 699 17.86 -0.91 -54.44
CA ASP A 699 17.70 -0.45 -55.82
C ASP A 699 17.93 1.08 -55.96
N ASP A 700 17.49 1.89 -54.99
CA ASP A 700 17.82 3.32 -54.93
C ASP A 700 19.34 3.56 -54.81
N LYS A 701 20.05 2.75 -54.01
CA LYS A 701 21.53 2.81 -53.93
C LYS A 701 22.19 2.49 -55.28
N ARG A 702 21.69 1.47 -56.00
CA ARG A 702 22.17 1.12 -57.36
C ARG A 702 21.93 2.27 -58.34
N LEU A 703 20.74 2.87 -58.31
CA LEU A 703 20.38 4.00 -59.18
C LEU A 703 21.27 5.23 -58.91
N ASN A 704 21.54 5.52 -57.63
CA ASN A 704 22.38 6.65 -57.25
C ASN A 704 23.85 6.46 -57.68
N LEU A 705 24.38 5.23 -57.62
CA LEU A 705 25.71 4.90 -58.18
C LEU A 705 25.76 5.12 -59.71
N GLN A 706 24.68 4.77 -60.42
CA GLN A 706 24.57 5.02 -61.87
C GLN A 706 24.53 6.53 -62.19
N VAL A 707 23.84 7.32 -61.37
CA VAL A 707 23.82 8.80 -61.47
C VAL A 707 25.22 9.40 -61.23
N GLU A 708 25.99 8.91 -60.26
CA GLU A 708 27.38 9.37 -60.03
C GLU A 708 28.34 9.02 -61.18
N LEU A 709 28.16 7.86 -61.84
CA LEU A 709 28.91 7.54 -63.06
C LEU A 709 28.56 8.51 -64.20
N LEU A 710 27.27 8.79 -64.42
CA LEU A 710 26.82 9.76 -65.43
C LEU A 710 27.29 11.20 -65.15
N LYS A 711 27.38 11.61 -63.88
CA LYS A 711 28.00 12.88 -63.48
C LYS A 711 29.48 12.94 -63.85
N LYS A 712 30.23 11.86 -63.60
CA LYS A 712 31.66 11.77 -63.97
C LYS A 712 31.85 11.86 -65.48
N ASP A 713 31.05 11.14 -66.27
CA ASP A 713 31.18 11.21 -67.73
C ASP A 713 30.72 12.56 -68.29
N LYS A 714 29.68 13.19 -67.73
CA LYS A 714 29.34 14.59 -68.04
C LYS A 714 30.53 15.54 -67.79
N SER A 715 31.27 15.36 -66.69
CA SER A 715 32.44 16.19 -66.37
C SER A 715 33.59 16.00 -67.38
N LYS A 716 33.81 14.77 -67.85
CA LYS A 716 34.77 14.48 -68.94
C LYS A 716 34.37 15.19 -70.23
N MET A 717 33.11 15.06 -70.64
CA MET A 717 32.61 15.69 -71.87
C MET A 717 32.73 17.23 -71.81
N LEU A 718 32.45 17.84 -70.65
CA LEU A 718 32.67 19.28 -70.45
C LEU A 718 34.15 19.65 -70.61
N SER A 719 35.07 18.90 -70.00
CA SER A 719 36.52 19.18 -70.11
C SER A 719 37.06 19.05 -71.54
N GLN A 720 36.52 18.12 -72.34
CA GLN A 720 36.84 18.00 -73.77
C GLN A 720 36.32 19.19 -74.57
N LEU A 721 35.13 19.69 -74.24
CA LEU A 721 34.52 20.83 -74.92
C LEU A 721 35.31 22.12 -74.64
N THR A 722 35.72 22.37 -73.39
CA THR A 722 36.60 23.49 -73.03
C THR A 722 37.98 23.40 -73.70
N ALA A 723 38.52 22.20 -73.88
CA ALA A 723 39.77 22.02 -74.63
C ALA A 723 39.60 22.37 -76.12
N GLN A 724 38.46 22.06 -76.74
CA GLN A 724 38.14 22.46 -78.12
C GLN A 724 37.94 23.97 -78.25
N GLU A 725 37.30 24.62 -77.29
CA GLU A 725 37.15 26.08 -77.24
C GLU A 725 38.53 26.78 -77.22
N SER A 726 39.48 26.28 -76.42
CA SER A 726 40.85 26.80 -76.38
C SER A 726 41.59 26.69 -77.73
N VAL A 727 41.35 25.65 -78.53
CA VAL A 727 41.94 25.50 -79.88
C VAL A 727 41.31 26.51 -80.85
N ILE A 728 40.00 26.75 -80.75
CA ILE A 728 39.28 27.74 -81.56
C ILE A 728 39.81 29.16 -81.29
N ASP A 729 40.12 29.51 -80.03
CA ASP A 729 40.70 30.81 -79.70
C ASP A 729 42.16 30.97 -80.14
N GLY A 730 42.96 29.89 -80.17
CA GLY A 730 44.28 29.89 -80.81
C GLY A 730 44.19 30.26 -82.30
N LEU A 731 43.31 29.60 -83.06
CA LEU A 731 43.08 29.87 -84.48
C LEU A 731 42.49 31.28 -84.75
N ARG A 732 41.80 31.88 -83.78
CA ARG A 732 41.36 33.29 -83.83
C ARG A 732 42.53 34.25 -83.59
N ALA A 733 43.46 33.92 -82.71
CA ALA A 733 44.66 34.73 -82.44
C ALA A 733 45.59 34.76 -83.66
N GLU A 734 45.86 33.62 -84.30
CA GLU A 734 46.64 33.55 -85.54
C GLU A 734 46.06 34.45 -86.63
N ARG A 735 44.76 34.34 -86.90
CA ARG A 735 44.05 35.20 -87.89
C ARG A 735 44.24 36.70 -87.63
N LYS A 736 44.40 37.10 -86.37
CA LYS A 736 44.62 38.49 -85.97
C LYS A 736 46.04 38.98 -86.33
N ILE A 737 47.04 38.11 -86.24
CA ILE A 737 48.45 38.40 -86.60
C ILE A 737 48.58 38.62 -88.10
N TRP A 738 48.05 37.70 -88.92
CA TRP A 738 48.02 37.84 -90.39
C TRP A 738 47.34 39.15 -90.85
N GLY A 739 46.34 39.62 -90.11
CA GLY A 739 45.68 40.91 -90.37
C GLY A 739 46.55 42.15 -90.06
N GLN A 740 47.54 42.03 -89.18
CA GLN A 740 48.47 43.12 -88.86
C GLN A 740 49.63 43.20 -89.86
N GLU A 741 50.14 42.06 -90.32
CA GLU A 741 51.21 42.00 -91.35
C GLU A 741 50.73 42.59 -92.70
N LEU A 742 49.48 42.31 -93.09
CA LEU A 742 48.84 42.92 -94.26
C LEU A 742 48.70 44.45 -94.14
N ALA A 743 48.42 44.96 -92.94
CA ALA A 743 48.36 46.40 -92.70
C ALA A 743 49.76 47.06 -92.76
N GLN A 744 50.80 46.34 -92.29
CA GLN A 744 52.18 46.84 -92.29
C GLN A 744 52.78 46.93 -93.71
N GLN A 745 52.36 46.05 -94.64
CA GLN A 745 52.74 46.16 -96.05
C GLN A 745 52.10 47.36 -96.78
N GLY A 746 50.95 47.86 -96.31
CA GLY A 746 50.28 49.03 -96.88
C GLY A 746 50.92 50.38 -96.53
N ALA A 747 51.81 50.42 -95.53
CA ALA A 747 52.33 51.68 -94.97
C ALA A 747 53.50 52.30 -95.77
N SER A 748 54.08 51.60 -96.74
CA SER A 748 55.29 52.01 -97.48
C SER A 748 55.03 52.87 -98.73
N LEU A 749 53.77 53.14 -99.09
CA LEU A 749 53.36 53.84 -100.31
C LEU A 749 52.68 55.21 -100.05
N ALA A 750 53.17 55.94 -99.04
CA ALA A 750 52.56 57.20 -98.57
C ALA A 750 53.51 58.42 -98.55
N GLN A 751 54.64 58.37 -99.27
CA GLN A 751 55.71 59.37 -99.16
C GLN A 751 55.59 60.60 -100.11
N ASP A 752 54.60 60.63 -101.02
CA ASP A 752 54.44 61.66 -102.06
C ASP A 752 53.21 62.58 -101.85
N ARG A 753 52.98 63.10 -100.63
CA ARG A 753 51.81 63.98 -100.34
C ARG A 753 52.11 65.34 -99.68
N GLY A 754 53.37 65.75 -99.61
CA GLY A 754 53.86 67.00 -99.00
C GLY A 754 53.49 68.32 -99.71
N ARG A 755 52.25 68.45 -100.21
CA ARG A 755 51.68 69.69 -100.79
C ARG A 755 50.24 70.00 -100.34
N LEU A 756 49.69 69.25 -99.37
CA LEU A 756 48.34 69.47 -98.82
C LEU A 756 48.33 69.82 -97.33
N GLU A 757 49.49 69.91 -96.68
CA GLU A 757 49.61 70.02 -95.22
C GLU A 757 49.27 71.43 -94.69
N ALA A 758 49.51 72.48 -95.49
CA ALA A 758 49.20 73.88 -95.16
C ALA A 758 47.68 74.23 -95.07
N ARG A 759 46.80 73.22 -94.96
CA ARG A 759 45.38 73.35 -94.61
C ARG A 759 44.96 72.48 -93.41
N ILE A 760 45.87 71.68 -92.85
CA ILE A 760 45.57 70.72 -91.77
C ILE A 760 45.74 71.37 -90.40
N GLU A 761 46.68 72.30 -90.24
CA GLU A 761 47.03 72.94 -88.95
C GLU A 761 45.82 73.63 -88.27
N VAL A 762 44.92 74.23 -89.03
CA VAL A 762 43.72 74.90 -88.49
C VAL A 762 42.74 73.89 -87.86
N LEU A 763 42.56 72.72 -88.49
CA LEU A 763 41.64 71.68 -88.00
C LEU A 763 42.20 70.93 -86.78
N LEU A 764 43.53 70.86 -86.62
CA LEU A 764 44.16 70.27 -85.44
C LEU A 764 43.83 71.05 -84.15
N GLY A 765 43.70 72.38 -84.22
CA GLY A 765 43.35 73.22 -83.07
C GLY A 765 41.95 72.94 -82.52
N GLU A 766 40.96 72.73 -83.39
CA GLU A 766 39.59 72.38 -83.00
C GLU A 766 39.52 70.97 -82.39
N LEU A 767 40.27 70.01 -82.97
CA LEU A 767 40.30 68.62 -82.54
C LEU A 767 40.89 68.45 -81.13
N GLU A 768 41.96 69.19 -80.80
CA GLU A 768 42.55 69.19 -79.45
C GLU A 768 41.62 69.84 -78.40
N SER A 769 40.72 70.74 -78.81
CA SER A 769 39.68 71.31 -77.92
C SER A 769 38.56 70.29 -77.61
N GLN A 770 38.10 69.54 -78.61
CA GLN A 770 37.11 68.46 -78.46
C GLN A 770 37.63 67.35 -77.54
N LYS A 771 38.90 66.96 -77.70
CA LYS A 771 39.57 65.94 -76.89
C LYS A 771 39.58 66.30 -75.39
N LYS A 772 39.95 67.54 -75.05
CA LYS A 772 39.95 68.05 -73.66
C LYS A 772 38.55 68.19 -73.05
N GLN A 773 37.49 68.19 -73.85
CA GLN A 773 36.12 68.08 -73.36
C GLN A 773 35.74 66.62 -73.09
N ASN A 774 36.05 65.71 -74.03
CA ASN A 774 35.81 64.28 -73.89
C ASN A 774 36.52 63.65 -72.68
N GLU A 775 37.69 64.16 -72.30
CA GLU A 775 38.42 63.77 -71.09
C GLU A 775 37.63 64.14 -69.80
N ARG A 776 37.09 65.36 -69.72
CA ARG A 776 36.25 65.81 -68.58
C ARG A 776 34.96 65.01 -68.47
N ASP A 777 34.32 64.72 -69.61
CA ASP A 777 33.09 63.94 -69.64
C ASP A 777 33.34 62.47 -69.25
N ASN A 778 34.53 61.92 -69.55
CA ASN A 778 34.98 60.63 -69.04
C ASN A 778 35.17 60.61 -67.52
N ASP A 779 35.81 61.61 -66.93
CA ASP A 779 35.98 61.67 -65.47
C ASP A 779 34.64 61.92 -64.75
N ALA A 780 33.73 62.70 -65.34
CA ALA A 780 32.36 62.83 -64.84
C ALA A 780 31.58 61.51 -64.90
N LEU A 781 31.79 60.68 -65.93
CA LEU A 781 31.23 59.32 -66.01
C LEU A 781 31.87 58.36 -64.99
N ARG A 782 33.20 58.44 -64.79
CA ARG A 782 33.94 57.63 -63.81
C ARG A 782 33.48 57.91 -62.37
N ILE A 783 33.24 59.17 -62.03
CA ILE A 783 32.66 59.58 -60.73
C ILE A 783 31.24 59.02 -60.57
N LYS A 784 30.39 59.12 -61.61
CA LYS A 784 29.02 58.57 -61.58
C LYS A 784 29.00 57.05 -61.45
N ALA A 785 29.90 56.34 -62.13
CA ALA A 785 30.04 54.88 -62.02
C ALA A 785 30.36 54.48 -60.58
N LYS A 786 31.34 55.14 -59.95
CA LYS A 786 31.68 54.85 -58.55
C LYS A 786 30.51 55.12 -57.58
N ILE A 787 29.75 56.21 -57.77
CA ILE A 787 28.55 56.48 -56.95
C ILE A 787 27.51 55.35 -57.09
N VAL A 788 27.36 54.76 -58.28
CA VAL A 788 26.46 53.61 -58.49
C VAL A 788 27.02 52.33 -57.86
N GLU A 789 28.32 52.11 -57.86
CA GLU A 789 28.97 51.00 -57.14
C GLU A 789 28.78 51.13 -55.62
N ASP A 790 29.06 52.30 -55.04
CA ASP A 790 28.89 52.60 -53.60
C ASP A 790 27.40 52.42 -53.17
N GLN A 791 26.45 52.86 -54.00
CA GLN A 791 25.02 52.63 -53.79
C GLN A 791 24.63 51.14 -53.89
N THR A 792 25.20 50.41 -54.87
CA THR A 792 24.94 48.98 -55.06
C THR A 792 25.46 48.17 -53.87
N GLU A 793 26.64 48.51 -53.35
CA GLU A 793 27.21 47.84 -52.17
C GLU A 793 26.41 48.15 -50.89
N THR A 794 25.87 49.37 -50.78
CA THR A 794 24.94 49.75 -49.70
C THR A 794 23.65 48.93 -49.75
N ILE A 795 23.06 48.76 -50.95
CA ILE A 795 21.87 47.92 -51.15
C ILE A 795 22.16 46.44 -50.84
N ARG A 796 23.37 45.94 -51.17
CA ARG A 796 23.82 44.58 -50.82
C ARG A 796 23.83 44.38 -49.30
N LYS A 797 24.51 45.27 -48.56
CA LYS A 797 24.59 45.23 -47.08
C LYS A 797 23.21 45.30 -46.41
N LEU A 798 22.30 46.10 -46.95
CA LEU A 798 20.90 46.18 -46.45
C LEU A 798 20.09 44.90 -46.72
N LYS A 799 20.34 44.18 -47.82
CA LYS A 799 19.71 42.87 -48.08
C LYS A 799 20.25 41.77 -47.18
N GLU A 800 21.56 41.76 -46.95
CA GLU A 800 22.22 40.82 -46.03
C GLU A 800 21.66 40.99 -44.60
N ALA A 801 21.60 42.23 -44.09
CA ALA A 801 21.00 42.54 -42.79
C ALA A 801 19.46 42.35 -42.71
N LEU A 802 18.78 42.09 -43.83
CA LEU A 802 17.37 41.66 -43.85
C LEU A 802 17.27 40.13 -43.75
N LEU A 803 18.06 39.41 -44.54
CA LEU A 803 18.12 37.94 -44.51
C LEU A 803 18.53 37.42 -43.12
N GLU A 804 19.50 38.06 -42.47
CA GLU A 804 19.91 37.73 -41.09
C GLU A 804 18.76 37.88 -40.08
N ARG A 805 17.89 38.89 -40.25
CA ARG A 805 16.71 39.08 -39.40
C ARG A 805 15.63 38.05 -39.70
N ASP A 806 15.39 37.74 -40.96
CA ASP A 806 14.42 36.69 -41.33
C ASP A 806 14.89 35.30 -40.84
N ASP A 807 16.19 35.03 -40.79
CA ASP A 807 16.76 33.82 -40.18
C ASP A 807 16.64 33.80 -38.65
N GLN A 808 16.84 34.94 -37.98
CA GLN A 808 16.60 35.07 -36.53
C GLN A 808 15.10 34.87 -36.21
N ILE A 809 14.20 35.45 -37.01
CA ILE A 809 12.75 35.28 -36.87
C ILE A 809 12.31 33.84 -37.15
N ARG A 810 12.98 33.11 -38.07
CA ARG A 810 12.75 31.68 -38.28
C ARG A 810 13.16 30.86 -37.06
N LYS A 811 14.38 31.02 -36.56
CA LYS A 811 14.87 30.29 -35.36
C LYS A 811 13.95 30.49 -34.15
N LEU A 812 13.59 31.73 -33.84
CA LEU A 812 12.68 32.05 -32.73
C LEU A 812 11.26 31.46 -32.91
N ARG A 813 10.81 31.21 -34.15
CA ARG A 813 9.54 30.50 -34.41
C ARG A 813 9.69 28.99 -34.24
N ASP A 814 10.78 28.41 -34.73
CA ASP A 814 11.04 26.97 -34.62
C ASP A 814 11.26 26.56 -33.16
N GLU A 815 11.99 27.37 -32.39
CA GLU A 815 12.15 27.25 -30.93
C GLU A 815 10.79 27.31 -30.21
N ASN A 816 9.97 28.32 -30.49
CA ASN A 816 8.64 28.47 -29.89
C ASN A 816 7.69 27.30 -30.26
N VAL A 817 7.76 26.80 -31.49
CA VAL A 817 7.03 25.58 -31.90
C VAL A 817 7.56 24.33 -31.19
N GLN A 818 8.87 24.24 -30.92
CA GLN A 818 9.45 23.14 -30.16
C GLN A 818 9.02 23.18 -28.68
N ASP A 819 8.98 24.35 -28.06
CA ASP A 819 8.53 24.53 -26.67
C ASP A 819 7.03 24.30 -26.52
N GLN A 820 6.21 24.72 -27.50
CA GLN A 820 4.79 24.35 -27.55
C GLN A 820 4.57 22.83 -27.70
N ARG A 821 5.51 22.09 -28.32
CA ARG A 821 5.46 20.62 -28.36
C ARG A 821 5.82 20.01 -27.01
N LYS A 822 6.89 20.49 -26.35
CA LYS A 822 7.26 20.05 -24.98
C LYS A 822 6.10 20.25 -24.01
N LEU A 823 5.49 21.44 -23.98
CA LEU A 823 4.35 21.77 -23.12
C LEU A 823 3.12 20.89 -23.39
N LYS A 824 2.86 20.50 -24.65
CA LYS A 824 1.79 19.56 -24.96
C LYS A 824 2.12 18.14 -24.50
N GLN A 825 3.33 17.67 -24.74
CA GLN A 825 3.76 16.35 -24.29
C GLN A 825 3.70 16.25 -22.76
N GLN A 826 4.18 17.26 -22.03
CA GLN A 826 4.07 17.34 -20.57
C GLN A 826 2.60 17.34 -20.11
N LEU A 827 1.70 18.07 -20.81
CA LEU A 827 0.27 18.05 -20.49
C LEU A 827 -0.38 16.68 -20.76
N GLU A 828 0.06 15.96 -21.80
CA GLU A 828 -0.40 14.61 -22.14
C GLU A 828 0.13 13.57 -21.13
N GLU A 829 1.38 13.71 -20.66
CA GLU A 829 2.00 12.89 -19.61
C GLU A 829 1.34 13.12 -18.23
N GLU A 830 1.11 14.37 -17.84
CA GLU A 830 0.35 14.75 -16.63
C GLU A 830 -1.10 14.26 -16.70
N MET A 831 -1.76 14.36 -17.88
CA MET A 831 -3.11 13.83 -18.06
C MET A 831 -3.16 12.30 -17.95
N ALA A 832 -2.13 11.58 -18.42
CA ALA A 832 -2.02 10.13 -18.25
C ALA A 832 -1.81 9.75 -16.78
N SER A 833 -0.86 10.39 -16.09
CA SER A 833 -0.64 10.17 -14.65
C SER A 833 -1.90 10.48 -13.83
N ALA A 834 -2.63 11.56 -14.17
CA ALA A 834 -3.90 11.87 -13.54
C ALA A 834 -5.02 10.85 -13.85
N VAL A 835 -4.95 10.05 -14.91
CA VAL A 835 -5.84 8.89 -15.12
C VAL A 835 -5.40 7.73 -14.23
N GLU A 836 -4.13 7.35 -14.23
CA GLU A 836 -3.60 6.28 -13.36
C GLU A 836 -3.86 6.54 -11.87
N LEU A 837 -3.76 7.80 -11.43
CA LEU A 837 -4.13 8.25 -10.08
C LEU A 837 -5.64 8.18 -9.79
N ARG A 838 -6.51 8.27 -10.80
CA ARG A 838 -7.96 8.04 -10.63
C ARG A 838 -8.28 6.56 -10.58
N ASP A 839 -7.71 5.76 -11.47
CA ASP A 839 -7.90 4.31 -11.52
C ASP A 839 -7.43 3.63 -10.22
N THR A 840 -6.29 4.08 -9.66
CA THR A 840 -5.80 3.61 -8.36
C THR A 840 -6.68 4.09 -7.19
N VAL A 841 -7.20 5.32 -7.21
CA VAL A 841 -8.18 5.80 -6.21
C VAL A 841 -9.50 5.02 -6.30
N GLU A 842 -9.96 4.65 -7.49
CA GLU A 842 -11.17 3.82 -7.67
C GLU A 842 -10.94 2.38 -7.17
N GLN A 843 -9.80 1.77 -7.49
CA GLN A 843 -9.41 0.46 -6.92
C GLN A 843 -9.32 0.50 -5.39
N LEU A 844 -8.71 1.55 -4.81
CA LEU A 844 -8.67 1.74 -3.36
C LEU A 844 -10.06 1.99 -2.75
N SER A 845 -10.97 2.65 -3.48
CA SER A 845 -12.36 2.84 -3.06
C SER A 845 -13.16 1.53 -3.08
N ILE A 846 -12.97 0.68 -4.10
CA ILE A 846 -13.55 -0.66 -4.16
C ILE A 846 -13.01 -1.50 -2.99
N ARG A 847 -11.68 -1.52 -2.80
CA ARG A 847 -11.04 -2.27 -1.72
C ARG A 847 -11.47 -1.80 -0.32
N LYS A 848 -11.74 -0.50 -0.16
CA LYS A 848 -12.32 0.08 1.06
C LYS A 848 -13.74 -0.41 1.32
N GLU A 849 -14.57 -0.55 0.28
CA GLU A 849 -15.94 -1.05 0.43
C GLU A 849 -15.96 -2.57 0.71
N GLU A 850 -15.08 -3.35 0.07
CA GLU A 850 -14.85 -4.76 0.44
C GLU A 850 -14.46 -4.90 1.92
N LEU A 851 -13.53 -4.08 2.40
CA LEU A 851 -13.08 -4.10 3.79
C LEU A 851 -14.17 -3.68 4.78
N LYS A 852 -15.04 -2.73 4.41
CA LYS A 852 -16.25 -2.44 5.21
C LYS A 852 -17.19 -3.64 5.27
N GLN A 853 -17.46 -4.31 4.15
CA GLN A 853 -18.36 -5.46 4.14
C GLN A 853 -17.78 -6.60 5.00
N GLN A 854 -16.48 -6.89 4.85
CA GLN A 854 -15.78 -7.85 5.71
C GLN A 854 -15.83 -7.46 7.20
N LEU A 855 -15.77 -6.16 7.52
CA LEU A 855 -15.90 -5.68 8.90
C LEU A 855 -17.33 -5.85 9.42
N LEU A 856 -18.37 -5.53 8.64
CA LEU A 856 -19.78 -5.76 8.99
C LEU A 856 -20.09 -7.26 9.17
N ASP A 857 -19.57 -8.11 8.28
CA ASP A 857 -19.72 -9.56 8.39
C ASP A 857 -19.04 -10.09 9.68
N LYS A 858 -17.89 -9.52 10.06
CA LYS A 858 -17.20 -9.86 11.32
C LYS A 858 -17.84 -9.26 12.57
N GLU A 859 -18.51 -8.11 12.47
CA GLU A 859 -19.35 -7.58 13.56
C GLU A 859 -20.57 -8.48 13.79
N ALA A 860 -21.19 -9.00 12.72
CA ALA A 860 -22.29 -9.95 12.80
C ALA A 860 -21.86 -11.31 13.39
N GLU A 861 -20.74 -11.89 12.93
CA GLU A 861 -20.14 -13.10 13.55
C GLU A 861 -19.85 -12.86 15.04
N LEU A 862 -19.29 -11.69 15.38
CA LEU A 862 -18.95 -11.35 16.77
C LEU A 862 -20.20 -11.19 17.64
N ASP A 863 -21.32 -10.68 17.11
CA ASP A 863 -22.59 -10.60 17.84
C ASP A 863 -23.28 -11.97 17.99
N GLU A 864 -23.18 -12.86 17.00
CA GLU A 864 -23.61 -14.27 17.14
C GLU A 864 -22.77 -15.00 18.21
N VAL A 865 -21.45 -14.76 18.25
CA VAL A 865 -20.57 -15.26 19.32
C VAL A 865 -20.91 -14.66 20.69
N LYS A 866 -21.31 -13.38 20.76
CA LYS A 866 -21.81 -12.77 22.02
C LYS A 866 -23.12 -13.40 22.47
N GLU A 867 -24.07 -13.69 21.58
CA GLU A 867 -25.35 -14.31 21.95
C GLU A 867 -25.20 -15.79 22.34
N THR A 868 -24.41 -16.57 21.60
CA THR A 868 -24.09 -17.94 22.00
C THR A 868 -23.32 -18.00 23.33
N TYR A 869 -22.45 -17.02 23.60
CA TYR A 869 -21.83 -16.86 24.93
C TYR A 869 -22.84 -16.45 26.01
N ARG A 870 -23.75 -15.50 25.75
CA ARG A 870 -24.83 -15.10 26.68
C ARG A 870 -25.73 -16.29 27.03
N ALA A 871 -26.17 -17.05 26.04
CA ALA A 871 -26.98 -18.26 26.22
C ALA A 871 -26.22 -19.33 27.01
N SER A 872 -24.93 -19.53 26.72
CA SER A 872 -24.07 -20.46 27.47
C SER A 872 -23.85 -20.03 28.92
N SER A 873 -23.58 -18.75 29.16
CA SER A 873 -23.42 -18.16 30.48
C SER A 873 -24.70 -18.27 31.31
N LYS A 874 -25.88 -18.03 30.70
CA LYS A 874 -27.18 -18.27 31.33
C LYS A 874 -27.39 -19.74 31.70
N LYS A 875 -27.11 -20.68 30.79
CA LYS A 875 -27.16 -22.14 31.07
C LYS A 875 -26.20 -22.53 32.21
N TRP A 876 -25.03 -21.88 32.34
CA TRP A 876 -24.10 -22.10 33.46
C TRP A 876 -24.60 -21.49 34.77
N GLN A 877 -25.24 -20.32 34.75
CA GLN A 877 -25.82 -19.70 35.94
C GLN A 877 -27.03 -20.51 36.46
N GLU A 878 -27.88 -21.02 35.57
CA GLU A 878 -28.97 -21.95 35.90
C GLU A 878 -28.44 -23.25 36.53
N LYS A 879 -27.33 -23.80 36.01
CA LYS A 879 -26.63 -24.95 36.63
C LYS A 879 -26.02 -24.62 38.00
N ALA A 880 -25.46 -23.41 38.17
CA ALA A 880 -24.92 -22.97 39.45
C ALA A 880 -26.03 -22.77 40.51
N GLU A 881 -27.21 -22.27 40.10
CA GLU A 881 -28.39 -22.25 40.98
C GLU A 881 -28.87 -23.65 41.35
N LEU A 882 -28.88 -24.60 40.41
CA LEU A 882 -29.21 -26.00 40.69
C LEU A 882 -28.22 -26.63 41.68
N LEU A 883 -26.91 -26.41 41.50
CA LEU A 883 -25.88 -26.84 42.46
C LEU A 883 -26.10 -26.23 43.86
N ASN A 884 -26.29 -24.91 43.96
CA ASN A 884 -26.57 -24.25 45.24
C ASN A 884 -27.84 -24.81 45.92
N ARG A 885 -28.88 -25.15 45.16
CA ARG A 885 -30.11 -25.79 45.68
C ARG A 885 -29.85 -27.22 46.17
N LEU A 886 -29.07 -28.01 45.43
CA LEU A 886 -28.66 -29.37 45.81
C LEU A 886 -27.76 -29.37 47.04
N GLU A 887 -26.72 -28.54 47.09
CA GLU A 887 -25.87 -28.35 48.27
C GLU A 887 -26.71 -27.92 49.50
N SER A 888 -27.69 -27.04 49.30
CA SER A 888 -28.63 -26.64 50.35
C SER A 888 -29.59 -27.76 50.77
N GLN A 889 -29.84 -28.78 49.94
CA GLN A 889 -30.56 -30.00 50.34
C GLN A 889 -29.63 -30.99 51.06
N VAL A 890 -28.44 -31.26 50.53
CA VAL A 890 -27.43 -32.15 51.13
C VAL A 890 -27.03 -31.64 52.52
N LYS A 891 -26.85 -30.33 52.69
CA LYS A 891 -26.57 -29.72 54.00
C LYS A 891 -27.72 -29.95 54.98
N ARG A 892 -28.98 -29.73 54.58
CA ARG A 892 -30.16 -30.00 55.44
C ARG A 892 -30.33 -31.49 55.76
N MET A 893 -30.05 -32.38 54.81
CA MET A 893 -30.00 -33.82 55.07
C MET A 893 -28.93 -34.16 56.10
N LYS A 894 -27.71 -33.61 55.94
CA LYS A 894 -26.63 -33.81 56.91
C LYS A 894 -27.01 -33.27 58.29
N GLU A 895 -27.49 -32.04 58.41
CA GLU A 895 -27.96 -31.47 59.68
C GLU A 895 -29.06 -32.32 60.33
N GLY A 896 -29.91 -32.98 59.53
CA GLY A 896 -30.87 -33.98 59.96
C GLY A 896 -30.24 -35.29 60.45
N PHE A 897 -29.26 -35.85 59.72
CA PHE A 897 -28.51 -37.04 60.14
C PHE A 897 -27.69 -36.78 61.40
N ASP A 898 -26.89 -35.71 61.44
CA ASP A 898 -26.10 -35.26 62.59
C ASP A 898 -27.00 -34.99 63.83
N SER A 899 -28.30 -34.72 63.64
CA SER A 899 -29.30 -34.59 64.72
C SER A 899 -29.90 -35.93 65.16
N LYS A 900 -30.21 -36.83 64.21
CA LYS A 900 -30.66 -38.21 64.51
C LYS A 900 -29.56 -39.00 65.22
N GLU A 901 -28.30 -38.86 64.80
CA GLU A 901 -27.13 -39.49 65.43
C GLU A 901 -26.95 -39.02 66.87
N ARG A 902 -27.01 -37.70 67.15
CA ARG A 902 -26.96 -37.18 68.53
C ARG A 902 -28.09 -37.72 69.40
N ALA A 903 -29.31 -37.80 68.87
CA ALA A 903 -30.45 -38.37 69.60
C ALA A 903 -30.24 -39.86 69.95
N LEU A 904 -29.73 -40.66 69.00
CA LEU A 904 -29.40 -42.07 69.22
C LEU A 904 -28.23 -42.26 70.20
N ILE A 905 -27.21 -41.38 70.16
CA ILE A 905 -26.11 -41.38 71.14
C ILE A 905 -26.65 -41.07 72.54
N GLU A 906 -27.48 -40.03 72.69
CA GLU A 906 -28.14 -39.69 73.96
C GLU A 906 -29.02 -40.83 74.49
N GLU A 907 -29.80 -41.51 73.64
CA GLU A 907 -30.64 -42.64 74.03
C GLU A 907 -29.78 -43.84 74.47
N LYS A 908 -28.75 -44.18 73.71
CA LYS A 908 -27.76 -45.22 74.03
C LYS A 908 -27.02 -44.92 75.33
N ASP A 909 -26.67 -43.66 75.60
CA ASP A 909 -25.99 -43.26 76.85
C ASP A 909 -26.96 -43.26 78.05
N LYS A 910 -28.22 -42.80 77.89
CA LYS A 910 -29.28 -42.93 78.90
C LYS A 910 -29.56 -44.40 79.24
N ALA A 911 -29.64 -45.27 78.23
CA ALA A 911 -29.80 -46.71 78.42
C ALA A 911 -28.58 -47.34 79.13
N SER A 912 -27.36 -46.94 78.75
CA SER A 912 -26.12 -47.40 79.39
C SER A 912 -26.03 -46.95 80.85
N GLN A 913 -26.47 -45.73 81.17
CA GLN A 913 -26.52 -45.21 82.53
C GLN A 913 -27.60 -45.91 83.37
N ALA A 914 -28.78 -46.15 82.82
CA ALA A 914 -29.84 -46.93 83.47
C ALA A 914 -29.39 -48.38 83.74
N HIS A 915 -28.69 -49.00 82.81
CA HIS A 915 -28.10 -50.34 82.99
C HIS A 915 -27.02 -50.36 84.07
N ARG A 916 -26.16 -49.33 84.14
CA ARG A 916 -25.15 -49.19 85.21
C ARG A 916 -25.81 -49.05 86.59
N VAL A 917 -26.82 -48.20 86.73
CA VAL A 917 -27.60 -48.05 87.98
C VAL A 917 -28.34 -49.35 88.35
N ALA A 918 -28.78 -50.14 87.37
CA ALA A 918 -29.35 -51.46 87.61
C ALA A 918 -28.28 -52.47 88.11
N MET A 919 -27.08 -52.48 87.51
CA MET A 919 -25.95 -53.28 88.00
C MET A 919 -25.52 -52.88 89.41
N GLU A 920 -25.40 -51.59 89.72
CA GLU A 920 -25.03 -51.08 91.05
C GLU A 920 -26.04 -51.54 92.12
N LYS A 921 -27.34 -51.51 91.81
CA LYS A 921 -28.39 -52.06 92.67
C LYS A 921 -28.29 -53.58 92.83
N LEU A 922 -27.96 -54.32 91.76
CA LEU A 922 -27.78 -55.77 91.84
C LEU A 922 -26.59 -56.12 92.74
N HIS A 923 -25.44 -55.47 92.54
CA HIS A 923 -24.26 -55.65 93.39
C HIS A 923 -24.57 -55.32 94.85
N SER A 924 -25.31 -54.23 95.13
CA SER A 924 -25.73 -53.89 96.49
C SER A 924 -26.65 -54.93 97.14
N VAL A 925 -27.42 -55.70 96.35
CA VAL A 925 -28.27 -56.80 96.82
C VAL A 925 -27.44 -58.06 97.05
N ASP A 926 -26.53 -58.41 96.13
CA ASP A 926 -25.61 -59.54 96.27
C ASP A 926 -24.67 -59.37 97.48
N ASP A 927 -24.20 -58.14 97.72
CA ASP A 927 -23.42 -57.77 98.90
C ASP A 927 -24.23 -57.90 100.20
N ALA A 928 -25.54 -57.60 100.18
CA ALA A 928 -26.43 -57.78 101.32
C ALA A 928 -26.68 -59.27 101.60
N PHE A 929 -26.94 -60.07 100.55
CA PHE A 929 -27.05 -61.52 100.65
C PHE A 929 -25.76 -62.17 101.16
N ARG A 930 -24.58 -61.70 100.70
CA ARG A 930 -23.29 -62.22 101.16
C ARG A 930 -23.08 -61.97 102.66
N ARG A 931 -23.30 -60.73 103.13
CA ARG A 931 -23.23 -60.41 104.57
C ARG A 931 -24.24 -61.20 105.41
N GLN A 932 -25.44 -61.45 104.86
CA GLN A 932 -26.44 -62.29 105.53
C GLN A 932 -26.01 -63.77 105.61
N LEU A 933 -25.39 -64.30 104.55
CA LEU A 933 -24.85 -65.66 104.52
C LEU A 933 -23.66 -65.83 105.48
N GLU A 934 -22.73 -64.87 105.48
CA GLU A 934 -21.57 -64.82 106.40
C GLU A 934 -22.04 -64.76 107.86
N SER A 935 -23.04 -63.93 108.17
CA SER A 935 -23.66 -63.83 109.50
C SER A 935 -24.32 -65.16 109.93
N LEU A 936 -25.04 -65.83 109.02
CA LEU A 936 -25.66 -67.13 109.28
C LEU A 936 -24.60 -68.23 109.53
N GLN A 937 -23.53 -68.25 108.75
CA GLN A 937 -22.40 -69.17 108.93
C GLN A 937 -21.67 -68.93 110.26
N ALA A 938 -21.42 -67.68 110.63
CA ALA A 938 -20.81 -67.33 111.92
C ALA A 938 -21.69 -67.75 113.12
N SER A 939 -23.01 -67.54 113.02
CA SER A 939 -23.98 -68.01 114.03
C SER A 939 -23.94 -69.53 114.20
N HIS A 940 -23.93 -70.27 113.09
CA HIS A 940 -23.88 -71.74 113.13
C HIS A 940 -22.53 -72.29 113.65
N GLN A 941 -21.40 -71.64 113.32
CA GLN A 941 -20.11 -71.97 113.93
C GLN A 941 -20.11 -71.74 115.45
N ALA A 942 -20.69 -70.64 115.93
CA ALA A 942 -20.82 -70.37 117.36
C ALA A 942 -21.70 -71.42 118.07
N GLU A 943 -22.77 -71.89 117.43
CA GLU A 943 -23.62 -72.96 117.94
C GLU A 943 -22.89 -74.32 118.01
N ILE A 944 -22.15 -74.69 116.95
CA ILE A 944 -21.31 -75.90 116.93
C ILE A 944 -20.27 -75.86 118.06
N LEU A 945 -19.59 -74.72 118.25
CA LEU A 945 -18.64 -74.52 119.35
C LEU A 945 -19.29 -74.64 120.73
N ARG A 946 -20.52 -74.14 120.90
CA ARG A 946 -21.27 -74.30 122.16
C ARG A 946 -21.61 -75.77 122.41
N LEU A 947 -22.13 -76.47 121.41
CA LEU A 947 -22.48 -77.90 121.49
C LEU A 947 -21.26 -78.77 121.80
N ALA A 948 -20.10 -78.48 121.19
CA ALA A 948 -18.84 -79.17 121.48
C ALA A 948 -18.39 -78.95 122.95
N ASN A 949 -18.49 -77.72 123.46
CA ASN A 949 -18.15 -77.37 124.84
C ASN A 949 -19.11 -78.01 125.86
N ASP A 950 -20.41 -78.03 125.56
CA ASP A 950 -21.41 -78.73 126.38
C ASP A 950 -21.22 -80.26 126.36
N LYS A 951 -20.74 -80.84 125.25
CA LYS A 951 -20.35 -82.25 125.17
C LYS A 951 -19.06 -82.56 125.95
N GLN A 952 -18.06 -81.69 125.89
CA GLN A 952 -16.83 -81.82 126.68
C GLN A 952 -17.13 -81.88 128.18
N LYS A 953 -18.02 -81.00 128.68
CA LYS A 953 -18.51 -81.04 130.08
C LYS A 953 -19.27 -82.33 130.44
N GLN A 954 -19.93 -82.98 129.47
CA GLN A 954 -20.56 -84.29 129.70
C GLN A 954 -19.51 -85.40 129.83
N ILE A 955 -18.43 -85.36 129.05
CA ILE A 955 -17.29 -86.28 129.14
C ILE A 955 -16.56 -86.10 130.48
N GLU A 956 -16.28 -84.86 130.89
CA GLU A 956 -15.64 -84.55 132.18
C GLU A 956 -16.45 -85.07 133.37
N LYS A 957 -17.78 -84.89 133.36
CA LYS A 957 -18.69 -85.46 134.37
C LYS A 957 -18.77 -86.99 134.34
N ALA A 958 -18.59 -87.61 133.18
CA ALA A 958 -18.50 -89.07 133.09
C ALA A 958 -17.18 -89.58 133.70
N ASN A 959 -16.05 -88.95 133.35
CA ASN A 959 -14.73 -89.30 133.88
C ASN A 959 -14.64 -89.09 135.40
N GLN A 960 -15.25 -88.04 135.95
CA GLN A 960 -15.37 -87.86 137.40
C GLN A 960 -16.11 -89.01 138.10
N LYS A 961 -17.15 -89.58 137.47
CA LYS A 961 -17.84 -90.77 138.01
C LYS A 961 -17.00 -92.03 137.91
N VAL A 962 -16.22 -92.20 136.84
CA VAL A 962 -15.29 -93.34 136.71
C VAL A 962 -14.25 -93.29 137.82
N LEU A 963 -13.66 -92.11 138.09
CA LEU A 963 -12.71 -91.92 139.19
C LEU A 963 -13.33 -92.25 140.56
N GLN A 964 -14.58 -91.87 140.82
CA GLN A 964 -15.29 -92.24 142.05
C GLN A 964 -15.44 -93.77 142.19
N VAL A 965 -15.83 -94.47 141.12
CA VAL A 965 -15.96 -95.93 141.12
C VAL A 965 -14.60 -96.65 141.25
N GLU A 966 -13.53 -96.10 140.65
CA GLU A 966 -12.17 -96.61 140.85
C GLU A 966 -11.70 -96.45 142.31
N GLU A 967 -12.09 -95.36 142.98
CA GLU A 967 -11.74 -95.09 144.38
C GLU A 967 -12.55 -95.94 145.37
N GLU A 968 -13.85 -96.17 145.10
CA GLU A 968 -14.67 -97.18 145.78
C GLU A 968 -14.09 -98.60 145.62
N MET A 969 -13.61 -98.96 144.42
CA MET A 969 -12.93 -100.24 144.19
C MET A 969 -11.61 -100.38 144.96
N ARG A 970 -10.86 -99.30 145.17
CA ARG A 970 -9.63 -99.35 146.00
C ARG A 970 -9.95 -99.59 147.46
N GLN A 971 -10.97 -98.94 148.01
CA GLN A 971 -11.40 -99.15 149.40
C GLN A 971 -11.84 -100.60 149.63
N LEU A 972 -12.62 -101.18 148.70
CA LEU A 972 -12.97 -102.60 148.75
C LEU A 972 -11.75 -103.54 148.71
N LEU A 973 -10.71 -103.21 147.95
CA LEU A 973 -9.48 -104.00 147.92
C LEU A 973 -8.71 -103.91 149.25
N GLU A 974 -8.55 -102.73 149.83
CA GLU A 974 -7.95 -102.55 151.16
C GLU A 974 -8.72 -103.31 152.26
N GLU A 975 -10.05 -103.29 152.22
CA GLU A 975 -10.87 -104.10 153.13
C GLU A 975 -10.64 -105.61 152.95
N THR A 976 -10.50 -106.12 151.73
CA THR A 976 -10.21 -107.54 151.51
C THR A 976 -8.81 -107.96 151.99
N GLU A 977 -7.80 -107.09 151.83
CA GLU A 977 -6.43 -107.36 152.29
C GLU A 977 -6.33 -107.31 153.83
N SER A 978 -7.01 -106.34 154.46
CA SER A 978 -7.15 -106.25 155.92
C SER A 978 -7.79 -107.51 156.51
N ASN A 979 -8.90 -107.98 155.92
CA ASN A 979 -9.57 -109.22 156.35
C ASN A 979 -8.69 -110.46 156.18
N LYS A 980 -7.88 -110.53 155.12
CA LYS A 980 -6.91 -111.61 154.90
C LYS A 980 -5.84 -111.64 156.00
N MET A 981 -5.24 -110.50 156.33
CA MET A 981 -4.23 -110.38 157.39
C MET A 981 -4.76 -110.86 158.76
N VAL A 982 -6.00 -110.47 159.11
CA VAL A 982 -6.66 -110.93 160.34
C VAL A 982 -6.90 -112.44 160.36
N MET A 983 -7.11 -113.08 159.20
CA MET A 983 -7.28 -114.53 159.11
C MET A 983 -5.94 -115.30 159.19
N GLU A 984 -4.87 -114.77 158.58
CA GLU A 984 -3.54 -115.37 158.67
C GLU A 984 -2.98 -115.35 160.10
N GLU A 985 -3.23 -114.29 160.88
CA GLU A 985 -2.77 -114.27 162.27
C GLU A 985 -3.55 -115.24 163.18
N LYS A 986 -4.86 -115.42 162.94
CA LYS A 986 -5.67 -116.43 163.63
C LYS A 986 -5.14 -117.85 163.38
N MET A 987 -4.77 -118.16 162.13
CA MET A 987 -4.11 -119.43 161.78
C MET A 987 -2.77 -119.58 162.53
N ARG A 988 -1.93 -118.54 162.53
CA ARG A 988 -0.60 -118.55 163.17
C ARG A 988 -0.66 -118.78 164.69
N ARG A 989 -1.69 -118.27 165.37
CA ARG A 989 -1.94 -118.52 166.80
C ARG A 989 -2.38 -119.96 167.09
N LEU A 990 -3.17 -120.58 166.20
CA LEU A 990 -3.57 -121.99 166.35
C LEU A 990 -2.40 -122.97 166.19
N THR A 991 -1.46 -122.71 165.27
CA THR A 991 -0.29 -123.57 165.05
C THR A 991 0.69 -123.60 166.24
N GLN A 992 0.69 -122.57 167.09
CA GLN A 992 1.62 -122.45 168.21
C GLN A 992 1.18 -123.24 169.46
N VAL A 993 -0.11 -123.56 169.61
CA VAL A 993 -0.65 -124.27 170.79
C VAL A 993 -0.46 -125.79 170.71
N LEU A 994 -0.35 -126.35 169.50
CA LEU A 994 -0.19 -127.79 169.24
C LEU A 994 1.28 -128.26 169.28
N LYS A 995 2.09 -127.70 170.18
CA LYS A 995 3.54 -127.98 170.22
C LYS A 995 4.13 -128.36 171.59
N ASP A 996 3.34 -128.29 172.65
CA ASP A 996 3.72 -128.65 174.02
C ASP A 996 2.88 -129.83 174.58
N PHE A 997 2.47 -130.76 173.70
CA PHE A 997 1.88 -132.08 174.01
C PHE A 997 2.21 -133.09 172.91
#